data_AF-A0A9J7LVD4-F1
#
_entry.id   AF-A0A9J7LVD4-F1
#
_cell.length_a   1.000
_cell.length_b   1.000
_cell.length_c   1.000
_cell.angle_alpha   90.00
_cell.angle_beta   90.00
_cell.angle_gamma   90.00
#
_symmetry.space_group_name_H-M   'P 1'
#
loop_
_entity.id
_entity.type
_entity.pdbx_description
1 polymer ?
#
loop_
_entity_poly.entity_id
_entity_poly.type
_entity_poly.pdbx_seq_one_letter_code
_entity_poly.pdbx_strand_id
1 'polypeptide(L)'
;MTRAMKLSCFLLVAVAACMLHESSACPMYCTCNDVGKDEVAVYCRGPKIRAIPRDIPDNTTLLEISSTELTVLRRGDFVDMPMLTQLNVGSNLKLSAVEPGTFDNLQTLTDLRLSNNSFTKLPAGLLDSLKNLTNFDCRNNKLVMIQRGLFTDHPSLQIIRVDFGNIAVLEEAAFSGLPHLSSVYVGSNRLTSLTSSAFKGSPELKSLYASGNSITAISKDAFTDTSFETLYLTRNAINIVEVEALSPLRNLQRIYLDENNIENLEGVFRDLPQLLSVNLSNNKLTSIERVFRNLPKLSSLSFNDNRISKITNSTFNGVPALESLSIANNNMYEVESGTFRKLDRLVALYMDYNQIEEISLIGLHALRSLSINYNNLHSFPTDLNDANLLEALYLNNNPIEEPLEEQFSALHRLSTLYLSNITCLKGTLNSKALCGLGALKELWLSFNELSTLPPSTFQNTTAISTMWLQNNNLTELSTGLFHGLTELNQLDLSYNQLSHLDPDTFLGLDKLRILILTGNNFTNMAHVAPALASLPSQVALNLKENPFVYLGRESFKVPIKHANILSMSRSHIRVIEEGTFMYETFSNLTTLELDQNDFLHFLPGNMLDGLDNLTAMIAHDDPFHCDCQLKAFVTWLRERVNPPYVSATCASPPSLKGKDLTDVPLASLTCDCQQVEVPSIDTSGSDNFTREGQTAMLNCKVSGCPEAEFFWTTPTGAMLAVESGFPRMEVLDSGTLVVTDAREEDTGVYTCTAVNYRGKASKEVALHVGNRH
;
A
#
# COMPACT_ATOMS: atom_id res chain seq x y z
N MET A 1 24.49 98.71 13.57
CA MET A 1 25.74 98.85 12.78
C MET A 1 25.90 97.58 11.93
N THR A 2 26.34 97.69 10.67
CA THR A 2 26.91 96.63 9.77
C THR A 2 26.40 95.18 9.91
N ARG A 3 25.70 94.51 8.97
CA ARG A 3 25.52 94.59 7.49
C ARG A 3 26.75 94.21 6.62
N ALA A 4 26.65 93.05 5.94
CA ALA A 4 27.43 92.54 4.78
C ALA A 4 28.96 92.30 5.03
N MET A 5 29.66 91.29 4.50
CA MET A 5 29.43 90.21 3.49
C MET A 5 30.49 89.07 3.77
N LYS A 6 30.60 87.89 3.13
CA LYS A 6 30.11 87.31 1.86
C LYS A 6 30.11 85.74 1.93
N LEU A 7 29.59 85.10 0.88
CA LEU A 7 29.77 83.70 0.41
C LEU A 7 31.25 83.39 0.01
N SER A 8 31.80 82.16 -0.04
CA SER A 8 31.34 80.93 -0.74
C SER A 8 32.23 79.69 -0.43
N CYS A 9 31.70 78.45 -0.59
CA CYS A 9 32.37 77.13 -0.55
C CYS A 9 33.03 76.76 0.81
N PHE A 10 32.75 75.61 1.45
CA PHE A 10 32.29 74.32 0.93
C PHE A 10 31.00 73.81 1.60
N LEU A 11 29.90 73.73 0.83
CA LEU A 11 28.86 72.73 1.05
C LEU A 11 29.36 71.42 0.39
N LEU A 12 29.77 70.40 1.16
CA LEU A 12 29.77 68.98 0.72
C LEU A 12 30.23 67.89 1.73
N VAL A 13 30.51 68.18 3.01
CA VAL A 13 30.90 67.12 3.98
C VAL A 13 29.95 66.99 5.20
N ALA A 14 29.11 68.00 5.47
CA ALA A 14 28.22 68.03 6.63
C ALA A 14 26.87 67.28 6.46
N VAL A 15 26.83 66.21 5.65
CA VAL A 15 25.64 65.35 5.45
C VAL A 15 25.97 63.85 5.63
N ALA A 16 27.20 63.50 6.02
CA ALA A 16 27.66 62.12 6.22
C ALA A 16 28.03 61.80 7.69
N ALA A 17 27.31 62.39 8.65
CA ALA A 17 27.53 62.19 10.09
C ALA A 17 26.22 61.90 10.88
N CYS A 18 25.15 61.58 10.17
CA CYS A 18 23.96 60.87 10.65
C CYS A 18 23.59 59.88 9.53
N MET A 19 23.11 58.68 9.88
CA MET A 19 23.05 57.48 9.01
C MET A 19 24.38 56.71 8.84
N LEU A 20 25.01 56.33 9.95
CA LEU A 20 25.84 55.12 10.03
C LEU A 20 25.50 54.37 11.32
N HIS A 21 24.37 53.65 11.30
CA HIS A 21 24.34 52.35 11.97
C HIS A 21 25.21 51.44 11.13
N GLU A 22 26.41 51.09 11.61
CA GLU A 22 27.12 49.96 11.06
C GLU A 22 26.29 48.71 11.38
N SER A 23 25.60 48.19 10.37
CA SER A 23 25.02 46.85 10.45
C SER A 23 26.16 45.88 10.73
N SER A 24 26.19 45.31 11.93
CA SER A 24 27.16 44.28 12.34
C SER A 24 27.19 43.19 11.28
N ALA A 25 28.29 43.11 10.53
CA ALA A 25 28.38 42.25 9.36
C ALA A 25 28.21 40.79 9.78
N CYS A 26 27.25 40.09 9.17
CA CYS A 26 26.95 38.70 9.55
C CYS A 26 28.22 37.82 9.49
N PRO A 27 28.50 36.98 10.51
CA PRO A 27 29.75 36.24 10.56
C PRO A 27 29.98 35.32 9.36
N MET A 28 31.25 35.09 9.01
CA MET A 28 31.59 34.11 7.99
C MET A 28 31.05 32.72 8.36
N TYR A 29 30.44 32.06 7.36
CA TYR A 29 29.73 30.77 7.48
C TYR A 29 28.41 30.83 8.26
N CYS A 30 27.88 32.03 8.50
CA CYS A 30 26.54 32.27 9.03
C CYS A 30 25.65 33.02 8.02
N THR A 31 24.35 32.96 8.26
CA THR A 31 23.30 33.74 7.60
C THR A 31 22.47 34.42 8.68
N CYS A 32 22.22 35.72 8.55
CA CYS A 32 21.54 36.54 9.55
C CYS A 32 20.29 37.12 8.91
N ASN A 33 19.13 36.81 9.49
CA ASN A 33 17.82 37.21 8.99
C ASN A 33 17.19 38.20 9.97
N ASP A 34 16.77 39.36 9.50
CA ASP A 34 15.90 40.28 10.24
C ASP A 34 14.52 39.64 10.42
N VAL A 35 14.05 39.54 11.66
CA VAL A 35 12.73 38.99 12.01
C VAL A 35 11.76 40.06 12.53
N GLY A 36 12.15 41.34 12.42
CA GLY A 36 11.38 42.52 12.80
C GLY A 36 11.64 42.99 14.23
N LYS A 37 11.26 44.24 14.53
CA LYS A 37 11.42 44.89 15.85
C LYS A 37 12.86 44.89 16.39
N ASP A 38 13.83 45.10 15.50
CA ASP A 38 15.26 45.08 15.82
C ASP A 38 15.76 43.73 16.38
N GLU A 39 15.09 42.62 16.06
CA GLU A 39 15.50 41.24 16.41
C GLU A 39 16.13 40.51 15.20
N VAL A 40 17.15 39.68 15.45
CA VAL A 40 17.85 38.90 14.41
C VAL A 40 17.82 37.40 14.71
N ALA A 41 17.61 36.59 13.66
CA ALA A 41 17.79 35.13 13.68
C ALA A 41 19.06 34.73 12.91
N VAL A 42 19.97 34.01 13.55
CA VAL A 42 21.31 33.68 13.03
C VAL A 42 21.48 32.17 12.85
N TYR A 43 21.91 31.76 11.67
CA TYR A 43 22.09 30.36 11.27
C TYR A 43 23.52 30.13 10.79
N CYS A 44 24.33 29.40 11.56
CA CYS A 44 25.73 29.12 11.27
C CYS A 44 25.92 27.63 10.92
N ARG A 45 26.52 27.34 9.75
CA ARG A 45 26.68 25.96 9.30
C ARG A 45 27.99 25.69 8.57
N GLY A 46 28.64 24.58 8.93
CA GLY A 46 29.67 23.94 8.11
C GLY A 46 31.02 23.69 8.81
N PRO A 47 31.88 22.85 8.19
CA PRO A 47 33.06 22.24 8.83
C PRO A 47 34.24 23.21 9.06
N LYS A 48 34.09 24.50 8.75
CA LYS A 48 35.10 25.52 9.05
C LYS A 48 34.92 26.17 10.42
N ILE A 49 33.72 26.05 11.00
CA ILE A 49 33.39 26.58 12.34
C ILE A 49 33.98 25.63 13.40
N ARG A 50 34.90 26.14 14.22
CA ARG A 50 35.61 25.40 15.30
C ARG A 50 35.45 26.03 16.69
N ALA A 51 34.83 27.19 16.76
CA ALA A 51 34.45 27.95 17.95
C ALA A 51 33.21 28.78 17.58
N ILE A 52 32.47 29.27 18.57
CA ILE A 52 31.34 30.18 18.33
C ILE A 52 31.88 31.48 17.69
N PRO A 53 31.31 31.95 16.56
CA PRO A 53 31.74 33.21 15.95
C PRO A 53 31.55 34.40 16.91
N ARG A 54 32.52 35.31 16.95
CA ARG A 54 32.51 36.47 17.86
C ARG A 54 31.69 37.66 17.35
N ASP A 55 31.48 37.73 16.05
CA ASP A 55 30.86 38.89 15.38
C ASP A 55 29.33 38.71 15.22
N ILE A 56 28.70 37.87 16.05
CA ILE A 56 27.25 37.64 16.02
C ILE A 56 26.56 38.91 16.58
N PRO A 57 25.49 39.42 15.95
CA PRO A 57 24.76 40.59 16.47
C PRO A 57 24.23 40.39 17.90
N ASP A 58 24.34 41.42 18.74
CA ASP A 58 23.94 41.38 20.16
C ASP A 58 22.40 41.29 20.35
N ASN A 59 21.65 41.81 19.38
CA ASN A 59 20.20 41.71 19.24
C ASN A 59 19.69 40.36 18.67
N THR A 60 20.54 39.33 18.63
CA THR A 60 20.14 37.99 18.18
C THR A 60 19.18 37.32 19.17
N THR A 61 17.96 36.98 18.73
CA THR A 61 16.95 36.30 19.55
C THR A 61 16.84 34.79 19.27
N LEU A 62 17.34 34.33 18.12
CA LEU A 62 17.49 32.92 17.76
C LEU A 62 18.89 32.66 17.18
N LEU A 63 19.59 31.67 17.73
CA LEU A 63 20.88 31.20 17.21
C LEU A 63 20.85 29.70 16.95
N GLU A 64 21.09 29.29 15.70
CA GLU A 64 21.36 27.90 15.32
C GLU A 64 22.81 27.73 14.84
N ILE A 65 23.49 26.71 15.36
CA ILE A 65 24.85 26.33 14.98
C ILE A 65 24.89 24.81 14.78
N SER A 66 25.04 24.36 13.53
CA SER A 66 24.96 22.94 13.18
C SER A 66 25.98 22.50 12.12
N SER A 67 26.22 21.19 12.01
CA SER A 67 27.17 20.61 11.03
C SER A 67 28.60 21.18 11.12
N THR A 68 29.08 21.48 12.34
CA THR A 68 30.38 22.14 12.58
C THR A 68 31.46 21.18 13.11
N GLU A 69 32.67 21.69 13.28
CA GLU A 69 33.83 21.02 13.91
C GLU A 69 34.00 21.42 15.40
N LEU A 70 32.94 21.91 16.06
CA LEU A 70 32.94 22.18 17.50
C LEU A 70 33.22 20.91 18.32
N THR A 71 34.03 21.02 19.37
CA THR A 71 34.36 19.92 20.30
C THR A 71 33.91 20.18 21.74
N VAL A 72 33.88 21.45 22.15
CA VAL A 72 33.48 21.91 23.48
C VAL A 72 32.76 23.26 23.37
N LEU A 73 31.71 23.48 24.17
CA LEU A 73 31.17 24.81 24.46
C LEU A 73 31.84 25.34 25.74
N ARG A 74 32.35 26.56 25.68
CA ARG A 74 33.16 27.17 26.74
C ARG A 74 32.42 28.25 27.50
N ARG A 75 32.93 28.60 28.68
CA ARG A 75 32.44 29.75 29.41
C ARG A 75 32.76 31.04 28.64
N GLY A 76 31.74 31.86 28.39
CA GLY A 76 31.86 33.09 27.61
C GLY A 76 31.53 32.96 26.11
N ASP A 77 31.30 31.76 25.60
CA ASP A 77 30.92 31.53 24.19
C ASP A 77 29.62 32.26 23.77
N PHE A 78 28.76 32.62 24.74
CA PHE A 78 27.49 33.33 24.52
C PHE A 78 27.34 34.61 25.36
N VAL A 79 28.45 35.26 25.75
CA VAL A 79 28.39 36.46 26.61
C VAL A 79 27.79 37.69 25.91
N ASP A 80 28.07 37.85 24.62
CA ASP A 80 27.66 39.02 23.84
C ASP A 80 26.24 38.92 23.25
N MET A 81 25.46 37.89 23.61
CA MET A 81 24.13 37.60 23.06
C MET A 81 23.05 37.47 24.16
N PRO A 82 22.80 38.51 24.98
CA PRO A 82 21.90 38.44 26.14
C PRO A 82 20.41 38.37 25.78
N MET A 83 20.04 38.58 24.51
CA MET A 83 18.65 38.56 24.03
C MET A 83 18.18 37.19 23.50
N LEU A 84 19.02 36.16 23.54
CA LEU A 84 18.67 34.83 23.03
C LEU A 84 17.47 34.24 23.75
N THR A 85 16.40 33.99 22.99
CA THR A 85 15.20 33.27 23.42
C THR A 85 15.22 31.80 23.02
N GLN A 86 15.94 31.48 21.93
CA GLN A 86 16.12 30.13 21.40
C GLN A 86 17.59 29.88 21.02
N LEU A 87 18.17 28.78 21.52
CA LEU A 87 19.56 28.39 21.23
C LEU A 87 19.60 26.92 20.78
N ASN A 88 19.97 26.70 19.52
CA ASN A 88 20.13 25.38 18.94
C ASN A 88 21.61 25.12 18.57
N VAL A 89 22.31 24.33 19.37
CA VAL A 89 23.69 23.88 19.09
C VAL A 89 23.72 22.39 18.75
N GLY A 90 22.65 21.92 18.09
CA GLY A 90 22.47 20.54 17.71
C GLY A 90 23.24 20.11 16.45
N SER A 91 23.35 18.80 16.26
CA SER A 91 23.93 18.19 15.05
C SER A 91 25.40 18.56 14.81
N ASN A 92 26.20 18.59 15.88
CA ASN A 92 27.65 18.79 15.85
C ASN A 92 28.35 17.53 16.38
N LEU A 93 28.58 16.54 15.52
CA LEU A 93 28.94 15.17 15.92
C LEU A 93 30.20 15.04 16.81
N LYS A 94 31.11 16.03 16.77
CA LYS A 94 32.34 16.09 17.57
C LYS A 94 32.18 16.82 18.91
N LEU A 95 31.09 17.54 19.11
CA LEU A 95 30.80 18.30 20.32
C LEU A 95 30.47 17.34 21.46
N SER A 96 31.32 17.30 22.49
CA SER A 96 31.26 16.26 23.54
C SER A 96 31.38 16.78 24.97
N ALA A 97 31.68 18.07 25.14
CA ALA A 97 31.82 18.71 26.45
C ALA A 97 31.18 20.10 26.47
N VAL A 98 30.69 20.51 27.64
CA VAL A 98 30.21 21.86 27.94
C VAL A 98 30.78 22.27 29.30
N GLU A 99 31.33 23.47 29.38
CA GLU A 99 31.90 24.01 30.62
C GLU A 99 30.80 24.52 31.57
N PRO A 100 30.99 24.43 32.90
CA PRO A 100 30.07 25.07 33.85
C PRO A 100 29.98 26.59 33.61
N GLY A 101 28.77 27.12 33.64
CA GLY A 101 28.50 28.54 33.41
C GLY A 101 28.55 29.00 31.96
N THR A 102 28.56 28.09 30.97
CA THR A 102 28.47 28.44 29.55
C THR A 102 27.22 29.27 29.20
N PHE A 103 26.10 29.06 29.89
CA PHE A 103 24.80 29.69 29.58
C PHE A 103 24.38 30.82 30.54
N ASP A 104 25.24 31.24 31.48
CA ASP A 104 24.85 32.10 32.63
C ASP A 104 24.24 33.46 32.27
N ASN A 105 24.56 33.99 31.08
CA ASN A 105 24.06 35.30 30.62
C ASN A 105 22.70 35.20 29.89
N LEU A 106 22.21 33.99 29.59
CA LEU A 106 21.06 33.75 28.72
C LEU A 106 19.72 33.73 29.49
N GLN A 107 19.47 34.78 30.28
CA GLN A 107 18.30 34.86 31.18
C GLN A 107 16.95 34.93 30.43
N THR A 108 16.96 35.34 29.15
CA THR A 108 15.81 35.36 28.25
C THR A 108 15.50 33.99 27.60
N LEU A 109 16.36 32.99 27.78
CA LEU A 109 16.28 31.74 27.04
C LEU A 109 15.07 30.90 27.47
N THR A 110 14.28 30.49 26.47
CA THR A 110 13.05 29.69 26.65
C THR A 110 13.16 28.28 26.05
N ASP A 111 14.05 28.09 25.06
CA ASP A 111 14.28 26.83 24.37
C ASP A 111 15.79 26.60 24.17
N LEU A 112 16.30 25.47 24.67
CA LEU A 112 17.70 25.05 24.55
C LEU A 112 17.80 23.66 23.91
N ARG A 113 18.46 23.58 22.75
CA ARG A 113 18.66 22.33 22.00
C ARG A 113 20.14 22.00 21.86
N LEU A 114 20.50 20.85 22.42
CA LEU A 114 21.82 20.23 22.44
C LEU A 114 21.80 18.83 21.78
N SER A 115 20.76 18.54 20.99
CA SER A 115 20.50 17.23 20.38
C SER A 115 21.48 16.83 19.26
N ASN A 116 21.67 15.53 19.00
CA ASN A 116 22.54 14.99 17.95
C ASN A 116 24.02 15.40 18.11
N ASN A 117 24.53 15.27 19.33
CA ASN A 117 25.91 15.58 19.71
C ASN A 117 26.57 14.33 20.34
N SER A 118 27.76 14.49 20.92
CA SER A 118 28.52 13.42 21.60
C SER A 118 28.64 13.64 23.12
N PHE A 119 27.73 14.38 23.76
CA PHE A 119 27.79 14.62 25.21
C PHE A 119 27.65 13.31 26.00
N THR A 120 28.63 12.99 26.84
CA THR A 120 28.61 11.80 27.73
C THR A 120 28.08 12.11 29.13
N LYS A 121 28.16 13.38 29.54
CA LYS A 121 27.61 13.94 30.78
C LYS A 121 27.33 15.43 30.59
N LEU A 122 26.46 15.97 31.42
CA LEU A 122 26.28 17.42 31.60
C LEU A 122 26.70 17.78 33.04
N PRO A 123 27.36 18.93 33.31
CA PRO A 123 27.62 19.37 34.67
C PRO A 123 26.33 19.57 35.48
N ALA A 124 26.36 19.30 36.79
CA ALA A 124 25.31 19.73 37.69
C ALA A 124 25.31 21.27 37.76
N GLY A 125 24.12 21.87 37.89
CA GLY A 125 23.93 23.32 37.87
C GLY A 125 24.15 24.00 36.51
N LEU A 126 24.35 23.25 35.41
CA LEU A 126 24.56 23.80 34.07
C LEU A 126 23.43 24.74 33.61
N LEU A 127 22.21 24.51 34.09
CA LEU A 127 20.99 25.21 33.67
C LEU A 127 20.48 26.22 34.72
N ASP A 128 21.05 26.25 35.93
CA ASP A 128 20.46 26.93 37.10
C ASP A 128 20.14 28.42 36.88
N SER A 129 20.88 29.09 36.00
CA SER A 129 20.70 30.49 35.59
C SER A 129 19.51 30.73 34.64
N LEU A 130 19.01 29.70 33.96
CA LEU A 130 18.02 29.75 32.88
C LEU A 130 16.57 29.67 33.41
N LYS A 131 16.18 30.62 34.27
CA LYS A 131 14.88 30.57 34.97
C LYS A 131 13.64 30.66 34.05
N ASN A 132 13.80 31.14 32.82
CA ASN A 132 12.75 31.21 31.80
C ASN A 132 12.71 29.98 30.87
N LEU A 133 13.59 28.99 31.05
CA LEU A 133 13.67 27.83 30.17
C LEU A 133 12.40 26.99 30.29
N THR A 134 11.70 26.79 29.17
CA THR A 134 10.46 26.00 29.07
C THR A 134 10.69 24.63 28.41
N ASN A 135 11.64 24.55 27.48
CA ASN A 135 11.94 23.35 26.72
C ASN A 135 13.45 23.07 26.71
N PHE A 136 13.83 21.85 27.12
CA PHE A 136 15.20 21.36 27.06
C PHE A 136 15.27 20.09 26.20
N ASP A 137 16.08 20.11 25.14
CA ASP A 137 16.29 18.98 24.24
C ASP A 137 17.76 18.58 24.16
N CYS A 138 18.09 17.38 24.62
CA CYS A 138 19.42 16.78 24.54
C CYS A 138 19.37 15.38 23.90
N ARG A 139 18.36 15.09 23.06
CA ARG A 139 18.19 13.79 22.38
C ARG A 139 19.39 13.38 21.53
N ASN A 140 19.58 12.09 21.32
CA ASN A 140 20.68 11.53 20.52
C ASN A 140 22.05 12.04 20.99
N ASN A 141 22.36 11.69 22.24
CA ASN A 141 23.63 11.96 22.91
C ASN A 141 24.10 10.69 23.64
N LYS A 142 25.28 10.75 24.26
CA LYS A 142 25.91 9.60 24.93
C LYS A 142 25.76 9.63 26.45
N LEU A 143 24.74 10.34 26.97
CA LEU A 143 24.43 10.42 28.40
C LEU A 143 24.16 9.01 28.95
N VAL A 144 24.79 8.69 30.08
CA VAL A 144 24.67 7.38 30.76
C VAL A 144 23.67 7.43 31.92
N MET A 145 23.40 8.60 32.46
CA MET A 145 22.46 8.83 33.56
C MET A 145 21.92 10.26 33.54
N ILE A 146 20.76 10.46 34.17
CA ILE A 146 20.29 11.79 34.59
C ILE A 146 20.56 11.90 36.08
N GLN A 147 21.55 12.73 36.42
CA GLN A 147 21.99 12.96 37.80
C GLN A 147 21.10 13.98 38.51
N ARG A 148 20.99 13.86 39.83
CA ARG A 148 20.42 14.89 40.70
C ARG A 148 21.23 16.19 40.56
N GLY A 149 20.55 17.33 40.52
CA GLY A 149 21.22 18.62 40.36
C GLY A 149 21.33 19.13 38.93
N LEU A 150 20.82 18.41 37.91
CA LEU A 150 20.80 18.90 36.53
C LEU A 150 19.66 19.89 36.24
N PHE A 151 18.52 19.75 36.94
CA PHE A 151 17.28 20.50 36.68
C PHE A 151 16.71 21.22 37.93
N THR A 152 17.49 21.41 39.00
CA THR A 152 16.99 21.95 40.27
C THR A 152 16.42 23.37 40.12
N ASP A 153 15.30 23.67 40.79
CA ASP A 153 14.71 25.01 40.92
C ASP A 153 14.48 25.75 39.58
N HIS A 154 13.94 25.05 38.57
CA HIS A 154 13.49 25.68 37.31
C HIS A 154 11.97 25.90 37.36
N PRO A 155 11.49 27.14 37.57
CA PRO A 155 10.06 27.39 37.71
C PRO A 155 9.30 27.19 36.39
N SER A 156 9.94 27.46 35.24
CA SER A 156 9.27 27.55 33.94
C SER A 156 9.34 26.27 33.09
N LEU A 157 10.10 25.25 33.51
CA LEU A 157 10.45 24.12 32.66
C LEU A 157 9.29 23.14 32.49
N GLN A 158 8.80 22.99 31.27
CA GLN A 158 7.60 22.22 30.92
C GLN A 158 7.91 20.91 30.21
N ILE A 159 9.00 20.84 29.44
CA ILE A 159 9.35 19.68 28.62
C ILE A 159 10.85 19.39 28.70
N ILE A 160 11.19 18.12 28.95
CA ILE A 160 12.56 17.60 28.91
C ILE A 160 12.61 16.44 27.90
N ARG A 161 13.53 16.50 26.93
CA ARG A 161 13.79 15.42 25.97
C ARG A 161 15.23 14.93 26.02
N VAL A 162 15.41 13.65 26.33
CA VAL A 162 16.72 12.98 26.43
C VAL A 162 16.70 11.57 25.80
N ASP A 163 15.82 11.37 24.82
CA ASP A 163 15.66 10.13 24.06
C ASP A 163 16.89 9.75 23.22
N PHE A 164 16.93 8.50 22.75
CA PHE A 164 17.94 7.96 21.82
C PHE A 164 19.37 8.03 22.40
N GLY A 165 19.52 7.69 23.67
CA GLY A 165 20.78 7.80 24.42
C GLY A 165 21.32 6.47 24.94
N ASN A 166 22.11 6.55 26.02
CA ASN A 166 22.59 5.39 26.76
C ASN A 166 22.17 5.44 28.23
N ILE A 167 21.10 6.18 28.56
CA ILE A 167 20.67 6.45 29.93
C ILE A 167 20.21 5.14 30.56
N ALA A 168 20.99 4.64 31.52
CA ALA A 168 20.69 3.41 32.25
C ALA A 168 20.01 3.68 33.60
N VAL A 169 20.20 4.89 34.16
CA VAL A 169 19.74 5.28 35.50
C VAL A 169 19.16 6.69 35.48
N LEU A 170 18.00 6.85 36.12
CA LEU A 170 17.50 8.13 36.63
C LEU A 170 17.79 8.16 38.12
N GLU A 171 18.56 9.13 38.61
CA GLU A 171 18.83 9.23 40.06
C GLU A 171 17.59 9.64 40.87
N GLU A 172 17.63 9.37 42.18
CA GLU A 172 16.63 9.94 43.10
C GLU A 172 16.59 11.46 42.96
N ALA A 173 15.38 12.02 42.82
CA ALA A 173 15.13 13.44 42.66
C ALA A 173 15.79 14.07 41.41
N ALA A 174 16.07 13.27 40.38
CA ALA A 174 16.58 13.72 39.07
C ALA A 174 15.74 14.86 38.44
N PHE A 175 14.40 14.78 38.59
CA PHE A 175 13.43 15.78 38.11
C PHE A 175 12.74 16.49 39.27
N SER A 176 13.49 16.87 40.30
CA SER A 176 12.95 17.59 41.47
C SER A 176 13.03 19.11 41.32
N GLY A 177 12.07 19.83 41.92
CA GLY A 177 12.01 21.30 41.89
C GLY A 177 11.45 21.87 40.58
N LEU A 178 10.55 21.13 39.92
CA LEU A 178 10.03 21.43 38.59
C LEU A 178 8.48 21.54 38.62
N PRO A 179 7.92 22.67 39.11
CA PRO A 179 6.49 22.77 39.38
C PRO A 179 5.60 22.62 38.14
N HIS A 180 6.06 23.08 36.98
CA HIS A 180 5.31 23.09 35.71
C HIS A 180 5.76 22.04 34.69
N LEU A 181 6.58 21.05 35.09
CA LEU A 181 7.03 20.00 34.20
C LEU A 181 5.85 19.12 33.80
N SER A 182 5.50 19.13 32.51
CA SER A 182 4.34 18.42 31.97
C SER A 182 4.70 17.07 31.33
N SER A 183 5.89 16.97 30.72
CA SER A 183 6.29 15.83 29.89
C SER A 183 7.78 15.53 29.97
N VAL A 184 8.13 14.26 30.22
CA VAL A 184 9.50 13.75 30.20
C VAL A 184 9.64 12.69 29.11
N TYR A 185 10.63 12.87 28.23
CA TYR A 185 10.96 11.93 27.16
C TYR A 185 12.33 11.30 27.40
N VAL A 186 12.34 10.00 27.68
CA VAL A 186 13.48 9.14 28.02
C VAL A 186 13.46 7.84 27.18
N GLY A 187 12.78 7.83 26.04
CA GLY A 187 12.65 6.66 25.17
C GLY A 187 13.95 6.29 24.45
N SER A 188 14.03 5.07 23.92
CA SER A 188 15.22 4.57 23.21
C SER A 188 16.52 4.75 24.01
N ASN A 189 16.50 4.29 25.26
CA ASN A 189 17.61 4.37 26.22
C ASN A 189 17.89 2.96 26.80
N ARG A 190 18.49 2.87 28.00
CA ARG A 190 18.89 1.60 28.63
C ARG A 190 18.29 1.42 30.04
N LEU A 191 17.20 2.12 30.35
CA LEU A 191 16.54 2.04 31.66
C LEU A 191 16.08 0.61 31.93
N THR A 192 16.37 0.08 33.11
CA THR A 192 15.98 -1.29 33.53
C THR A 192 14.82 -1.30 34.52
N SER A 193 14.45 -0.16 35.09
CA SER A 193 13.38 0.00 36.06
C SER A 193 12.80 1.42 36.02
N LEU A 194 11.61 1.58 36.59
CA LEU A 194 10.97 2.86 36.87
C LEU A 194 10.92 3.07 38.38
N THR A 195 11.17 4.29 38.83
CA THR A 195 11.05 4.66 40.25
C THR A 195 10.34 6.01 40.38
N SER A 196 9.38 6.08 41.30
CA SER A 196 8.65 7.31 41.65
C SER A 196 9.59 8.40 42.18
N SER A 197 10.63 8.00 42.90
CA SER A 197 11.60 8.89 43.54
C SER A 197 12.36 9.79 42.55
N ALA A 198 12.51 9.39 41.28
CA ALA A 198 13.11 10.21 40.23
C ALA A 198 12.26 11.46 39.88
N PHE A 199 10.94 11.38 40.02
CA PHE A 199 9.96 12.42 39.65
C PHE A 199 9.45 13.25 40.84
N LYS A 200 9.97 12.98 42.04
CA LYS A 200 9.55 13.63 43.28
C LYS A 200 9.70 15.15 43.20
N GLY A 201 8.59 15.88 43.32
CA GLY A 201 8.56 17.34 43.21
C GLY A 201 8.23 17.90 41.82
N SER A 202 7.69 17.07 40.92
CA SER A 202 7.06 17.47 39.65
C SER A 202 5.53 17.22 39.68
N PRO A 203 4.72 18.07 40.35
CA PRO A 203 3.30 17.79 40.58
C PRO A 203 2.43 17.85 39.32
N GLU A 204 2.80 18.63 38.31
CA GLU A 204 2.07 18.78 37.04
C GLU A 204 2.50 17.77 35.95
N LEU A 205 3.32 16.77 36.29
CA LEU A 205 3.86 15.79 35.35
C LEU A 205 2.77 14.81 34.88
N LYS A 206 2.31 15.03 33.64
CA LYS A 206 1.21 14.30 33.00
C LYS A 206 1.68 13.16 32.12
N SER A 207 2.84 13.28 31.47
CA SER A 207 3.27 12.34 30.43
C SER A 207 4.69 11.82 30.63
N LEU A 208 4.85 10.50 30.58
CA LEU A 208 6.15 9.83 30.53
C LEU A 208 6.28 9.03 29.23
N TYR A 209 7.32 9.32 28.45
CA TYR A 209 7.69 8.58 27.26
C TYR A 209 8.96 7.78 27.55
N ALA A 210 8.82 6.47 27.78
CA ALA A 210 9.91 5.56 28.12
C ALA A 210 9.92 4.27 27.25
N SER A 211 9.27 4.30 26.09
CA SER A 211 9.31 3.22 25.10
C SER A 211 10.73 2.93 24.60
N GLY A 212 11.02 1.69 24.19
CA GLY A 212 12.34 1.32 23.64
C GLY A 212 13.45 1.28 24.69
N ASN A 213 13.13 0.91 25.93
CA ASN A 213 14.09 0.71 27.02
C ASN A 213 14.21 -0.79 27.36
N SER A 214 14.89 -1.12 28.46
CA SER A 214 15.09 -2.49 28.96
C SER A 214 14.33 -2.74 30.27
N ILE A 215 13.21 -2.05 30.51
CA ILE A 215 12.46 -2.11 31.78
C ILE A 215 11.87 -3.52 31.92
N THR A 216 12.16 -4.22 33.02
CA THR A 216 11.75 -5.62 33.21
C THR A 216 10.49 -5.81 34.05
N ALA A 217 10.18 -4.85 34.93
CA ALA A 217 9.01 -4.91 35.80
C ALA A 217 8.47 -3.52 36.15
N ILE A 218 7.17 -3.47 36.44
CA ILE A 218 6.50 -2.33 37.09
C ILE A 218 6.13 -2.76 38.50
N SER A 219 6.82 -2.24 39.51
CA SER A 219 6.50 -2.48 40.91
C SER A 219 5.40 -1.54 41.42
N LYS A 220 4.76 -1.90 42.52
CA LYS A 220 3.71 -1.10 43.18
C LYS A 220 4.15 0.33 43.56
N ASP A 221 5.45 0.50 43.80
CA ASP A 221 6.04 1.77 44.23
C ASP A 221 6.54 2.63 43.05
N ALA A 222 6.46 2.12 41.80
CA ALA A 222 6.97 2.79 40.60
C ALA A 222 6.30 4.14 40.31
N PHE A 223 5.06 4.32 40.77
CA PHE A 223 4.20 5.48 40.49
C PHE A 223 3.62 6.17 41.75
N THR A 224 4.12 5.84 42.94
CA THR A 224 3.79 6.54 44.20
C THR A 224 4.04 8.05 44.05
N ASP A 225 3.16 8.88 44.61
CA ASP A 225 3.22 10.36 44.53
C ASP A 225 3.25 10.97 43.10
N THR A 226 2.88 10.21 42.06
CA THR A 226 2.74 10.69 40.67
C THR A 226 1.29 10.79 40.21
N SER A 227 0.99 11.59 39.18
CA SER A 227 -0.38 11.83 38.71
C SER A 227 -0.57 11.69 37.19
N PHE A 228 0.28 10.88 36.55
CA PHE A 228 0.34 10.72 35.08
C PHE A 228 -1.03 10.49 34.43
N GLU A 229 -1.29 11.24 33.35
CA GLU A 229 -2.40 11.06 32.42
C GLU A 229 -2.04 10.11 31.28
N THR A 230 -0.77 10.01 30.89
CA THR A 230 -0.33 9.15 29.78
C THR A 230 1.04 8.50 30.02
N LEU A 231 1.13 7.19 29.79
CA LEU A 231 2.35 6.40 29.91
C LEU A 231 2.64 5.64 28.60
N TYR A 232 3.82 5.88 28.02
CA TYR A 232 4.33 5.09 26.88
C TYR A 232 5.47 4.19 27.35
N LEU A 233 5.22 2.89 27.38
CA LEU A 233 6.14 1.82 27.81
C LEU A 233 6.32 0.73 26.74
N THR A 234 5.87 1.00 25.52
CA THR A 234 6.00 0.14 24.33
C THR A 234 7.43 -0.34 24.12
N ARG A 235 7.64 -1.57 23.64
CA ARG A 235 8.97 -2.09 23.26
C ARG A 235 9.95 -2.05 24.43
N ASN A 236 9.59 -2.72 25.51
CA ASN A 236 10.41 -2.92 26.71
C ASN A 236 10.56 -4.43 27.01
N ALA A 237 11.15 -4.76 28.16
CA ALA A 237 11.32 -6.14 28.61
C ALA A 237 10.31 -6.55 29.70
N ILE A 238 9.19 -5.82 29.84
CA ILE A 238 8.29 -5.93 31.00
C ILE A 238 7.64 -7.30 30.99
N ASN A 239 7.90 -8.11 32.02
CA ASN A 239 7.28 -9.42 32.22
C ASN A 239 6.35 -9.45 33.44
N ILE A 240 6.61 -8.61 34.43
CA ILE A 240 5.83 -8.48 35.66
C ILE A 240 5.27 -7.06 35.77
N VAL A 241 3.96 -6.96 35.98
CA VAL A 241 3.30 -5.77 36.51
C VAL A 241 2.68 -6.18 37.84
N GLU A 242 3.14 -5.60 38.95
CA GLU A 242 2.63 -5.97 40.27
C GLU A 242 1.15 -5.60 40.43
N VAL A 243 0.43 -6.40 41.21
CA VAL A 243 -0.98 -6.16 41.55
C VAL A 243 -1.12 -4.76 42.17
N GLU A 244 -2.14 -4.00 41.75
CA GLU A 244 -2.40 -2.62 42.17
C GLU A 244 -1.30 -1.59 41.82
N ALA A 245 -0.29 -1.93 41.00
CA ALA A 245 0.79 -0.98 40.66
C ALA A 245 0.35 0.27 39.88
N LEU A 246 -0.81 0.24 39.21
CA LEU A 246 -1.39 1.41 38.56
C LEU A 246 -2.39 2.18 39.45
N SER A 247 -2.76 1.65 40.62
CA SER A 247 -3.80 2.23 41.49
C SER A 247 -3.56 3.68 41.96
N PRO A 248 -2.31 4.18 42.13
CA PRO A 248 -2.07 5.61 42.39
C PRO A 248 -2.54 6.54 41.26
N LEU A 249 -2.56 6.06 40.01
CA LEU A 249 -2.73 6.87 38.81
C LEU A 249 -4.21 7.14 38.48
N ARG A 250 -4.92 7.80 39.39
CA ARG A 250 -6.36 8.07 39.27
C ARG A 250 -6.74 8.96 38.07
N ASN A 251 -5.77 9.70 37.51
CA ASN A 251 -5.92 10.55 36.33
C ASN A 251 -5.49 9.86 35.01
N LEU A 252 -5.00 8.62 35.05
CA LEU A 252 -4.50 7.90 33.88
C LEU A 252 -5.59 7.77 32.81
N GLN A 253 -5.31 8.30 31.63
CA GLN A 253 -6.16 8.22 30.44
C GLN A 253 -5.64 7.20 29.44
N ARG A 254 -4.32 7.07 29.28
CA ARG A 254 -3.72 6.21 28.25
C ARG A 254 -2.50 5.48 28.77
N ILE A 255 -2.40 4.19 28.46
CA ILE A 255 -1.22 3.38 28.75
C ILE A 255 -0.93 2.41 27.60
N TYR A 256 0.33 2.43 27.16
CA TYR A 256 0.84 1.63 26.06
C TYR A 256 1.92 0.69 26.61
N LEU A 257 1.62 -0.61 26.65
CA LEU A 257 2.45 -1.71 27.15
C LEU A 257 2.72 -2.76 26.06
N ASP A 258 2.53 -2.38 24.80
CA ASP A 258 2.72 -3.22 23.62
C ASP A 258 4.20 -3.54 23.35
N GLU A 259 4.47 -4.59 22.57
CA GLU A 259 5.84 -5.11 22.36
C GLU A 259 6.59 -5.38 23.70
N ASN A 260 6.00 -6.18 24.58
CA ASN A 260 6.59 -6.53 25.88
C ASN A 260 6.54 -8.05 26.13
N ASN A 261 6.81 -8.49 27.36
CA ASN A 261 6.89 -9.89 27.75
C ASN A 261 5.82 -10.27 28.80
N ILE A 262 4.73 -9.50 28.90
CA ILE A 262 3.74 -9.64 29.98
C ILE A 262 2.93 -10.93 29.81
N GLU A 263 2.85 -11.72 30.87
CA GLU A 263 2.11 -13.00 30.91
C GLU A 263 0.80 -12.92 31.70
N ASN A 264 0.71 -12.04 32.70
CA ASN A 264 -0.47 -11.88 33.58
C ASN A 264 -0.69 -10.41 33.96
N LEU A 265 -1.97 -10.01 34.09
CA LEU A 265 -2.44 -8.66 34.43
C LEU A 265 -3.58 -8.66 35.48
N GLU A 266 -3.85 -9.79 36.16
CA GLU A 266 -4.92 -9.83 37.17
C GLU A 266 -4.68 -8.78 38.26
N GLY A 267 -5.69 -7.95 38.52
CA GLY A 267 -5.64 -6.91 39.55
C GLY A 267 -4.81 -5.67 39.19
N VAL A 268 -4.25 -5.59 37.97
CA VAL A 268 -3.52 -4.40 37.48
C VAL A 268 -4.50 -3.29 37.05
N PHE A 269 -5.52 -3.63 36.26
CA PHE A 269 -6.47 -2.67 35.68
C PHE A 269 -7.76 -2.54 36.50
N ARG A 270 -7.61 -1.99 37.71
CA ARG A 270 -8.70 -1.85 38.68
C ARG A 270 -8.93 -0.38 39.09
N ASP A 271 -10.19 0.06 39.07
CA ASP A 271 -10.64 1.33 39.64
C ASP A 271 -9.89 2.57 39.09
N LEU A 272 -9.71 2.62 37.75
CA LEU A 272 -9.08 3.72 37.01
C LEU A 272 -10.15 4.55 36.25
N PRO A 273 -10.76 5.58 36.87
CA PRO A 273 -12.00 6.19 36.38
C PRO A 273 -11.83 7.13 35.16
N GLN A 274 -10.58 7.50 34.83
CA GLN A 274 -10.28 8.36 33.67
C GLN A 274 -9.72 7.59 32.46
N LEU A 275 -9.52 6.27 32.58
CA LEU A 275 -8.82 5.47 31.57
C LEU A 275 -9.67 5.39 30.29
N LEU A 276 -9.08 5.81 29.18
CA LEU A 276 -9.70 5.88 27.84
C LEU A 276 -9.13 4.82 26.91
N SER A 277 -7.82 4.57 26.96
CA SER A 277 -7.12 3.68 26.02
C SER A 277 -6.09 2.79 26.71
N VAL A 278 -6.10 1.51 26.35
CA VAL A 278 -5.13 0.50 26.79
C VAL A 278 -4.64 -0.28 25.56
N ASN A 279 -3.31 -0.33 25.37
CA ASN A 279 -2.68 -1.22 24.38
C ASN A 279 -1.78 -2.25 25.08
N LEU A 280 -2.07 -3.53 24.86
CA LEU A 280 -1.36 -4.71 25.39
C LEU A 280 -0.87 -5.62 24.26
N SER A 281 -0.91 -5.15 23.00
CA SER A 281 -0.62 -5.98 21.83
C SER A 281 0.82 -6.48 21.82
N ASN A 282 1.10 -7.62 21.20
CA ASN A 282 2.45 -8.20 21.10
C ASN A 282 3.08 -8.42 22.49
N ASN A 283 2.44 -9.32 23.26
CA ASN A 283 2.84 -9.75 24.60
C ASN A 283 2.73 -11.28 24.70
N LYS A 284 2.65 -11.83 25.91
CA LYS A 284 2.55 -13.29 26.16
C LYS A 284 1.29 -13.66 26.95
N LEU A 285 0.27 -12.81 26.92
CA LEU A 285 -0.97 -13.01 27.67
C LEU A 285 -1.66 -14.30 27.22
N THR A 286 -2.00 -15.17 28.17
CA THR A 286 -2.74 -16.42 27.92
C THR A 286 -4.20 -16.33 28.34
N SER A 287 -4.56 -15.31 29.13
CA SER A 287 -5.91 -14.97 29.54
C SER A 287 -6.02 -13.47 29.79
N ILE A 288 -7.22 -12.94 29.60
CA ILE A 288 -7.60 -11.57 29.97
C ILE A 288 -8.77 -11.55 30.97
N GLU A 289 -9.10 -12.72 31.52
CA GLU A 289 -10.23 -12.89 32.43
C GLU A 289 -10.06 -12.09 33.72
N ARG A 290 -11.15 -11.40 34.12
CA ARG A 290 -11.21 -10.59 35.34
C ARG A 290 -10.15 -9.48 35.45
N VAL A 291 -9.44 -9.15 34.37
CA VAL A 291 -8.38 -8.12 34.34
C VAL A 291 -8.97 -6.71 34.45
N PHE A 292 -10.00 -6.41 33.66
CA PHE A 292 -10.60 -5.08 33.58
C PHE A 292 -11.75 -4.91 34.60
N ARG A 293 -11.54 -4.11 35.64
CA ARG A 293 -12.55 -3.88 36.70
C ARG A 293 -12.78 -2.39 36.93
N ASN A 294 -14.03 -1.95 36.74
CA ASN A 294 -14.49 -0.58 36.97
C ASN A 294 -13.67 0.47 36.17
N LEU A 295 -13.77 0.38 34.84
CA LEU A 295 -13.13 1.27 33.88
C LEU A 295 -14.21 2.00 33.04
N PRO A 296 -15.02 2.90 33.66
CA PRO A 296 -16.26 3.41 33.09
C PRO A 296 -16.09 4.35 31.88
N LYS A 297 -14.86 4.66 31.48
CA LYS A 297 -14.53 5.51 30.32
C LYS A 297 -13.65 4.82 29.27
N LEU A 298 -13.29 3.54 29.46
CA LEU A 298 -12.39 2.87 28.52
C LEU A 298 -13.13 2.69 27.18
N SER A 299 -12.69 3.42 26.16
CA SER A 299 -13.27 3.40 24.81
C SER A 299 -12.43 2.63 23.81
N SER A 300 -11.12 2.46 24.05
CA SER A 300 -10.21 1.73 23.17
C SER A 300 -9.41 0.66 23.91
N LEU A 301 -9.49 -0.58 23.45
CA LEU A 301 -8.75 -1.71 24.01
C LEU A 301 -8.17 -2.59 22.90
N SER A 302 -6.85 -2.79 22.91
CA SER A 302 -6.16 -3.73 22.02
C SER A 302 -5.30 -4.71 22.80
N PHE A 303 -5.39 -5.99 22.45
CA PHE A 303 -4.52 -7.06 22.91
C PHE A 303 -4.20 -8.07 21.78
N ASN A 304 -3.99 -7.54 20.58
CA ASN A 304 -3.55 -8.34 19.43
C ASN A 304 -2.23 -9.08 19.69
N ASP A 305 -1.88 -10.07 18.87
CA ASP A 305 -0.56 -10.71 18.89
C ASP A 305 -0.22 -11.28 20.29
N ASN A 306 -1.15 -12.03 20.86
CA ASN A 306 -1.03 -12.65 22.18
C ASN A 306 -1.37 -14.15 22.07
N ARG A 307 -1.63 -14.83 23.19
CA ARG A 307 -1.88 -16.28 23.26
C ARG A 307 -3.19 -16.61 23.97
N ILE A 308 -4.13 -15.68 23.97
CA ILE A 308 -5.43 -15.84 24.62
C ILE A 308 -6.24 -16.85 23.82
N SER A 309 -6.85 -17.81 24.52
CA SER A 309 -7.59 -18.92 23.90
C SER A 309 -9.11 -18.86 24.12
N LYS A 310 -9.57 -18.13 25.14
CA LYS A 310 -10.98 -18.03 25.52
C LYS A 310 -11.35 -16.64 26.03
N ILE A 311 -12.60 -16.25 25.82
CA ILE A 311 -13.28 -15.13 26.49
C ILE A 311 -14.69 -15.55 26.90
N THR A 312 -15.13 -15.07 28.07
CA THR A 312 -16.39 -15.44 28.72
C THR A 312 -17.41 -14.30 28.74
N ASN A 313 -18.66 -14.60 29.10
CA ASN A 313 -19.68 -13.60 29.41
C ASN A 313 -19.28 -12.61 30.53
N SER A 314 -18.16 -12.86 31.22
CA SER A 314 -17.67 -12.03 32.31
C SER A 314 -16.52 -11.09 31.95
N THR A 315 -15.80 -11.32 30.84
CA THR A 315 -14.53 -10.66 30.50
C THR A 315 -14.65 -9.13 30.48
N PHE A 316 -15.68 -8.61 29.80
CA PHE A 316 -15.84 -7.18 29.52
C PHE A 316 -16.84 -6.47 30.45
N ASN A 317 -17.29 -7.11 31.54
CA ASN A 317 -18.24 -6.54 32.49
C ASN A 317 -17.79 -5.19 33.11
N GLY A 318 -16.50 -4.91 33.13
CA GLY A 318 -15.92 -3.68 33.70
C GLY A 318 -15.75 -2.50 32.74
N VAL A 319 -16.04 -2.68 31.43
CA VAL A 319 -15.72 -1.70 30.36
C VAL A 319 -16.96 -1.30 29.51
N PRO A 320 -18.05 -0.79 30.10
CA PRO A 320 -19.32 -0.52 29.40
C PRO A 320 -19.27 0.65 28.39
N ALA A 321 -18.14 1.35 28.29
CA ALA A 321 -17.93 2.49 27.40
C ALA A 321 -17.09 2.14 26.16
N LEU A 322 -16.82 0.86 25.92
CA LEU A 322 -15.91 0.43 24.86
C LEU A 322 -16.50 0.72 23.46
N GLU A 323 -15.71 1.39 22.62
CA GLU A 323 -16.06 1.82 21.26
C GLU A 323 -15.22 1.07 20.21
N SER A 324 -13.99 0.66 20.55
CA SER A 324 -13.10 -0.15 19.72
C SER A 324 -12.44 -1.26 20.52
N LEU A 325 -12.55 -2.50 20.01
CA LEU A 325 -11.94 -3.70 20.58
C LEU A 325 -11.17 -4.46 19.49
N SER A 326 -9.87 -4.67 19.72
CA SER A 326 -9.00 -5.44 18.83
C SER A 326 -8.34 -6.59 19.58
N ILE A 327 -8.59 -7.81 19.11
CA ILE A 327 -8.16 -9.08 19.73
C ILE A 327 -7.59 -10.07 18.67
N ALA A 328 -7.20 -9.54 17.51
CA ALA A 328 -6.69 -10.29 16.37
C ALA A 328 -5.34 -10.99 16.67
N ASN A 329 -4.99 -11.99 15.88
CA ASN A 329 -3.76 -12.78 16.03
C ASN A 329 -3.58 -13.32 17.46
N ASN A 330 -4.54 -14.13 17.90
CA ASN A 330 -4.53 -14.85 19.17
C ASN A 330 -4.82 -16.34 18.91
N ASN A 331 -4.94 -17.16 19.96
CA ASN A 331 -5.26 -18.58 19.84
C ASN A 331 -6.74 -18.86 20.17
N MET A 332 -7.63 -17.90 19.90
CA MET A 332 -8.99 -17.90 20.43
C MET A 332 -9.87 -18.88 19.67
N TYR A 333 -10.35 -19.93 20.35
CA TYR A 333 -11.31 -20.90 19.79
C TYR A 333 -12.69 -20.83 20.45
N GLU A 334 -12.78 -20.26 21.66
CA GLU A 334 -14.04 -20.19 22.43
C GLU A 334 -14.39 -18.75 22.79
N VAL A 335 -15.54 -18.29 22.28
CA VAL A 335 -16.18 -17.02 22.61
C VAL A 335 -17.55 -17.35 23.19
N GLU A 336 -17.73 -17.26 24.52
CA GLU A 336 -19.03 -17.59 25.12
C GLU A 336 -20.14 -16.67 24.60
N SER A 337 -21.33 -17.24 24.35
CA SER A 337 -22.51 -16.46 24.00
C SER A 337 -22.81 -15.38 25.06
N GLY A 338 -23.03 -14.15 24.60
CA GLY A 338 -23.25 -12.99 25.46
C GLY A 338 -21.99 -12.29 25.99
N THR A 339 -20.78 -12.70 25.57
CA THR A 339 -19.50 -11.99 25.87
C THR A 339 -19.57 -10.48 25.60
N PHE A 340 -20.25 -10.07 24.52
CA PHE A 340 -20.36 -8.67 24.11
C PHE A 340 -21.64 -7.96 24.59
N ARG A 341 -22.50 -8.61 25.39
CA ARG A 341 -23.86 -8.17 25.73
C ARG A 341 -23.97 -6.81 26.45
N LYS A 342 -22.87 -6.28 26.98
CA LYS A 342 -22.81 -4.97 27.67
C LYS A 342 -22.03 -3.91 26.90
N LEU A 343 -21.65 -4.19 25.66
CA LEU A 343 -20.84 -3.30 24.83
C LEU A 343 -21.74 -2.52 23.85
N ASP A 344 -22.80 -1.90 24.37
CA ASP A 344 -23.82 -1.15 23.61
C ASP A 344 -23.24 0.02 22.78
N ARG A 345 -21.97 0.37 23.01
CA ARG A 345 -21.24 1.44 22.31
C ARG A 345 -20.18 0.94 21.32
N LEU A 346 -19.98 -0.38 21.21
CA LEU A 346 -18.89 -0.90 20.38
C LEU A 346 -19.18 -0.63 18.90
N VAL A 347 -18.31 0.15 18.28
CA VAL A 347 -18.39 0.57 16.88
C VAL A 347 -17.51 -0.34 16.00
N ALA A 348 -16.37 -0.79 16.53
CA ALA A 348 -15.41 -1.62 15.81
C ALA A 348 -14.96 -2.83 16.62
N LEU A 349 -14.97 -4.01 15.99
CA LEU A 349 -14.54 -5.28 16.56
C LEU A 349 -13.66 -6.04 15.56
N TYR A 350 -12.39 -6.26 15.92
CA TYR A 350 -11.38 -6.94 15.10
C TYR A 350 -10.90 -8.23 15.79
N MET A 351 -11.13 -9.37 15.14
CA MET A 351 -10.92 -10.72 15.67
C MET A 351 -10.18 -11.63 14.69
N ASP A 352 -9.56 -11.04 13.67
CA ASP A 352 -8.87 -11.74 12.58
C ASP A 352 -7.74 -12.66 13.07
N TYR A 353 -7.40 -13.69 12.30
CA TYR A 353 -6.31 -14.63 12.63
C TYR A 353 -6.48 -15.26 14.03
N ASN A 354 -7.61 -15.95 14.22
CA ASN A 354 -7.91 -16.72 15.43
C ASN A 354 -8.39 -18.13 15.01
N GLN A 355 -9.03 -18.87 15.91
CA GLN A 355 -9.52 -20.23 15.71
C GLN A 355 -11.02 -20.34 16.00
N ILE A 356 -11.76 -19.22 15.92
CA ILE A 356 -13.17 -19.11 16.34
C ILE A 356 -14.06 -19.93 15.40
N GLU A 357 -14.86 -20.85 15.96
CA GLU A 357 -15.78 -21.74 15.23
C GLU A 357 -17.22 -21.18 15.15
N GLU A 358 -17.66 -20.43 16.17
CA GLU A 358 -18.97 -19.78 16.26
C GLU A 358 -18.85 -18.43 16.98
N ILE A 359 -19.70 -17.47 16.63
CA ILE A 359 -19.83 -16.19 17.33
C ILE A 359 -21.26 -15.66 17.33
N SER A 360 -21.71 -15.16 18.48
CA SER A 360 -22.96 -14.41 18.64
C SER A 360 -22.66 -12.92 18.86
N LEU A 361 -23.43 -12.06 18.19
CA LEU A 361 -23.25 -10.60 18.20
C LEU A 361 -24.24 -9.87 19.13
N ILE A 362 -24.95 -10.60 20.01
CA ILE A 362 -25.95 -10.04 20.93
C ILE A 362 -25.39 -8.87 21.75
N GLY A 363 -26.05 -7.72 21.65
CA GLY A 363 -25.70 -6.46 22.33
C GLY A 363 -24.86 -5.48 21.49
N LEU A 364 -24.35 -5.89 20.31
CA LEU A 364 -23.51 -5.05 19.44
C LEU A 364 -24.31 -4.08 18.56
N HIS A 365 -25.30 -3.41 19.14
CA HIS A 365 -26.26 -2.56 18.43
C HIS A 365 -25.67 -1.28 17.80
N ALA A 366 -24.45 -0.88 18.19
CA ALA A 366 -23.74 0.27 17.65
C ALA A 366 -22.67 -0.09 16.59
N LEU A 367 -22.51 -1.38 16.28
CA LEU A 367 -21.40 -1.90 15.48
C LEU A 367 -21.46 -1.43 14.02
N ARG A 368 -20.33 -0.95 13.52
CA ARG A 368 -20.13 -0.48 12.14
C ARG A 368 -19.06 -1.25 11.39
N SER A 369 -18.05 -1.77 12.08
CA SER A 369 -16.97 -2.55 11.48
C SER A 369 -16.79 -3.86 12.23
N LEU A 370 -16.92 -4.98 11.52
CA LEU A 370 -16.69 -6.33 12.05
C LEU A 370 -15.70 -7.07 11.15
N SER A 371 -14.56 -7.49 11.73
CA SER A 371 -13.53 -8.23 11.02
C SER A 371 -13.23 -9.54 11.75
N ILE A 372 -13.46 -10.66 11.06
CA ILE A 372 -13.24 -12.03 11.55
C ILE A 372 -12.58 -12.87 10.44
N ASN A 373 -11.69 -12.28 9.64
CA ASN A 373 -10.99 -13.03 8.60
C ASN A 373 -10.07 -14.10 9.23
N TYR A 374 -9.75 -15.15 8.48
CA TYR A 374 -8.80 -16.20 8.91
C TYR A 374 -9.17 -16.79 10.27
N ASN A 375 -10.36 -17.39 10.33
CA ASN A 375 -10.92 -18.09 11.48
C ASN A 375 -11.53 -19.43 11.01
N ASN A 376 -12.17 -20.15 11.93
CA ASN A 376 -12.75 -21.48 11.67
C ASN A 376 -14.29 -21.44 11.60
N LEU A 377 -14.90 -20.30 11.24
CA LEU A 377 -16.36 -20.15 11.26
C LEU A 377 -17.02 -21.13 10.27
N HIS A 378 -17.88 -22.00 10.78
CA HIS A 378 -18.65 -22.97 9.98
C HIS A 378 -20.01 -22.43 9.50
N SER A 379 -20.48 -21.34 10.10
CA SER A 379 -21.76 -20.66 9.82
C SER A 379 -21.58 -19.14 9.90
N PHE A 380 -22.52 -18.39 9.33
CA PHE A 380 -22.60 -16.95 9.56
C PHE A 380 -23.05 -16.67 11.01
N PRO A 381 -22.69 -15.53 11.62
CA PRO A 381 -23.17 -15.19 12.96
C PRO A 381 -24.70 -15.18 13.00
N THR A 382 -25.30 -15.99 13.87
CA THR A 382 -26.76 -16.22 13.92
C THR A 382 -27.56 -14.94 14.14
N ASP A 383 -27.01 -14.01 14.92
CA ASP A 383 -27.59 -12.71 15.24
C ASP A 383 -27.08 -11.57 14.31
N LEU A 384 -26.49 -11.87 13.13
CA LEU A 384 -25.85 -10.86 12.27
C LEU A 384 -26.77 -9.68 11.91
N ASN A 385 -28.06 -9.93 11.71
CA ASN A 385 -29.04 -8.90 11.36
C ASN A 385 -29.38 -7.93 12.51
N ASP A 386 -29.01 -8.25 13.77
CA ASP A 386 -29.12 -7.31 14.89
C ASP A 386 -28.08 -6.18 14.79
N ALA A 387 -26.97 -6.41 14.09
CA ALA A 387 -25.95 -5.41 13.76
C ALA A 387 -26.35 -4.55 12.54
N ASN A 388 -27.60 -4.09 12.47
CA ASN A 388 -28.15 -3.36 11.31
C ASN A 388 -27.50 -1.98 11.01
N LEU A 389 -26.56 -1.53 11.85
CA LEU A 389 -25.73 -0.36 11.61
C LEU A 389 -24.39 -0.68 10.93
N LEU A 390 -24.12 -1.94 10.60
CA LEU A 390 -22.86 -2.39 10.02
C LEU A 390 -22.59 -1.73 8.66
N GLU A 391 -21.39 -1.17 8.52
CA GLU A 391 -20.89 -0.46 7.33
C GLU A 391 -19.80 -1.29 6.62
N ALA A 392 -19.02 -2.09 7.36
CA ALA A 392 -18.02 -3.01 6.82
C ALA A 392 -18.04 -4.39 7.52
N LEU A 393 -18.01 -5.46 6.72
CA LEU A 393 -17.99 -6.85 7.16
C LEU A 393 -16.88 -7.62 6.43
N TYR A 394 -15.97 -8.22 7.19
CA TYR A 394 -14.86 -9.01 6.67
C TYR A 394 -14.87 -10.44 7.24
N LEU A 395 -15.06 -11.42 6.38
CA LEU A 395 -15.21 -12.85 6.71
C LEU A 395 -14.27 -13.76 5.91
N ASN A 396 -13.30 -13.21 5.15
CA ASN A 396 -12.45 -13.98 4.25
C ASN A 396 -11.74 -15.15 4.94
N ASN A 397 -11.51 -16.25 4.21
CA ASN A 397 -10.81 -17.43 4.71
C ASN A 397 -11.48 -17.98 5.98
N ASN A 398 -12.77 -18.27 5.88
CA ASN A 398 -13.52 -19.03 6.88
C ASN A 398 -14.21 -20.23 6.19
N PRO A 399 -14.18 -21.43 6.78
CA PRO A 399 -14.78 -22.64 6.23
C PRO A 399 -16.31 -22.68 6.43
N ILE A 400 -17.01 -21.60 6.04
CA ILE A 400 -18.47 -21.50 6.18
C ILE A 400 -19.10 -22.48 5.21
N GLU A 401 -19.79 -23.49 5.74
CA GLU A 401 -20.51 -24.51 4.96
C GLU A 401 -22.00 -24.15 4.80
N GLU A 402 -22.52 -23.25 5.65
CA GLU A 402 -23.88 -22.72 5.58
C GLU A 402 -24.16 -22.05 4.23
N PRO A 403 -25.21 -22.45 3.48
CA PRO A 403 -25.58 -21.82 2.22
C PRO A 403 -25.93 -20.33 2.38
N LEU A 404 -25.32 -19.47 1.56
CA LEU A 404 -25.65 -18.05 1.51
C LEU A 404 -26.98 -17.84 0.77
N GLU A 405 -28.02 -17.46 1.51
CA GLU A 405 -29.38 -17.16 1.03
C GLU A 405 -29.75 -15.69 1.29
N GLU A 406 -30.27 -15.34 2.47
CA GLU A 406 -30.76 -14.00 2.84
C GLU A 406 -30.09 -13.43 4.12
N GLN A 407 -28.93 -13.97 4.52
CA GLN A 407 -28.25 -13.64 5.79
C GLN A 407 -27.95 -12.14 5.96
N PHE A 408 -27.77 -11.38 4.88
CA PHE A 408 -27.48 -9.94 4.92
C PHE A 408 -28.71 -9.02 4.75
N SER A 409 -29.91 -9.59 4.76
CA SER A 409 -31.15 -8.88 4.37
C SER A 409 -31.46 -7.61 5.17
N ALA A 410 -31.03 -7.47 6.43
CA ALA A 410 -31.21 -6.26 7.23
C ALA A 410 -30.01 -5.28 7.19
N LEU A 411 -28.90 -5.62 6.54
CA LEU A 411 -27.65 -4.85 6.55
C LEU A 411 -27.65 -3.67 5.55
N HIS A 412 -28.69 -2.84 5.61
CA HIS A 412 -28.96 -1.76 4.65
C HIS A 412 -27.90 -0.65 4.60
N ARG A 413 -26.94 -0.64 5.52
CA ARG A 413 -25.82 0.32 5.57
C ARG A 413 -24.50 -0.24 5.09
N LEU A 414 -24.43 -1.54 4.81
CA LEU A 414 -23.18 -2.21 4.49
C LEU A 414 -22.63 -1.67 3.16
N SER A 415 -21.50 -0.98 3.24
CA SER A 415 -20.79 -0.39 2.12
C SER A 415 -19.66 -1.28 1.61
N THR A 416 -19.17 -2.19 2.46
CA THR A 416 -17.97 -3.01 2.19
C THR A 416 -18.21 -4.43 2.69
N LEU A 417 -18.10 -5.42 1.80
CA LEU A 417 -18.32 -6.84 2.08
C LEU A 417 -17.18 -7.69 1.50
N TYR A 418 -16.53 -8.46 2.36
CA TYR A 418 -15.41 -9.34 2.02
C TYR A 418 -15.76 -10.81 2.34
N LEU A 419 -15.90 -11.59 1.27
CA LEU A 419 -16.29 -13.01 1.24
C LEU A 419 -15.38 -13.82 0.30
N SER A 420 -14.07 -13.57 0.35
CA SER A 420 -13.07 -14.33 -0.41
C SER A 420 -12.67 -15.63 0.32
N ASN A 421 -12.55 -16.74 -0.40
CA ASN A 421 -12.22 -18.07 0.14
C ASN A 421 -13.21 -18.53 1.24
N ILE A 422 -14.45 -18.79 0.82
CA ILE A 422 -15.59 -19.24 1.63
C ILE A 422 -16.18 -20.52 1.03
N THR A 423 -16.20 -21.61 1.81
CA THR A 423 -16.49 -22.97 1.31
C THR A 423 -17.89 -23.18 0.72
N CYS A 424 -18.89 -22.39 1.12
CA CYS A 424 -20.25 -22.45 0.57
C CYS A 424 -20.40 -21.72 -0.78
N LEU A 425 -19.45 -20.86 -1.17
CA LEU A 425 -19.50 -20.07 -2.41
C LEU A 425 -18.95 -20.87 -3.60
N LYS A 426 -19.70 -21.90 -4.01
CA LYS A 426 -19.36 -22.79 -5.12
C LYS A 426 -20.51 -23.03 -6.08
N GLY A 427 -20.21 -23.25 -7.36
CA GLY A 427 -21.23 -23.43 -8.39
C GLY A 427 -21.99 -22.13 -8.68
N THR A 428 -23.32 -22.14 -8.57
CA THR A 428 -24.14 -20.95 -8.85
C THR A 428 -24.41 -20.14 -7.59
N LEU A 429 -24.04 -18.85 -7.59
CA LEU A 429 -24.39 -17.95 -6.48
C LEU A 429 -25.92 -17.81 -6.36
N ASN A 430 -26.45 -17.87 -5.14
CA ASN A 430 -27.89 -17.68 -4.90
C ASN A 430 -28.32 -16.27 -5.32
N SER A 431 -29.38 -16.15 -6.12
CA SER A 431 -29.94 -14.87 -6.57
C SER A 431 -30.36 -13.90 -5.45
N LYS A 432 -30.48 -14.38 -4.21
CA LYS A 432 -30.81 -13.58 -3.02
C LYS A 432 -29.61 -13.24 -2.13
N ALA A 433 -28.42 -13.79 -2.42
CA ALA A 433 -27.23 -13.66 -1.58
C ALA A 433 -26.86 -12.21 -1.20
N LEU A 434 -27.23 -11.24 -2.04
CA LEU A 434 -26.96 -9.81 -1.86
C LEU A 434 -28.23 -8.99 -1.56
N CYS A 435 -29.34 -9.63 -1.19
CA CYS A 435 -30.55 -8.94 -0.76
C CYS A 435 -30.28 -8.04 0.47
N GLY A 436 -30.90 -6.85 0.48
CA GLY A 436 -30.72 -5.85 1.54
C GLY A 436 -29.53 -4.90 1.33
N LEU A 437 -28.53 -5.27 0.53
CA LEU A 437 -27.24 -4.59 0.37
C LEU A 437 -27.24 -3.36 -0.57
N GLY A 438 -28.30 -2.54 -0.53
CA GLY A 438 -28.47 -1.39 -1.46
C GLY A 438 -27.43 -0.27 -1.33
N ALA A 439 -26.66 -0.24 -0.24
CA ALA A 439 -25.59 0.72 0.01
C ALA A 439 -24.18 0.20 -0.37
N LEU A 440 -24.07 -1.05 -0.85
CA LEU A 440 -22.80 -1.74 -1.07
C LEU A 440 -22.00 -1.08 -2.21
N LYS A 441 -20.76 -0.73 -1.92
CA LYS A 441 -19.81 -0.11 -2.86
C LYS A 441 -18.66 -1.04 -3.23
N GLU A 442 -18.21 -1.86 -2.28
CA GLU A 442 -17.06 -2.73 -2.44
C GLU A 442 -17.44 -4.17 -2.09
N LEU A 443 -17.26 -5.06 -3.06
CA LEU A 443 -17.61 -6.48 -2.96
C LEU A 443 -16.41 -7.35 -3.37
N TRP A 444 -15.95 -8.19 -2.44
CA TRP A 444 -14.92 -9.19 -2.69
C TRP A 444 -15.52 -10.61 -2.62
N LEU A 445 -15.49 -11.30 -3.75
CA LEU A 445 -15.94 -12.68 -3.96
C LEU A 445 -14.83 -13.54 -4.61
N SER A 446 -13.58 -13.09 -4.52
CA SER A 446 -12.42 -13.74 -5.14
C SER A 446 -11.94 -14.99 -4.39
N PHE A 447 -11.18 -15.86 -5.05
CA PHE A 447 -10.67 -17.11 -4.48
C PHE A 447 -11.79 -18.03 -3.95
N ASN A 448 -12.90 -18.12 -4.68
CA ASN A 448 -14.03 -19.01 -4.40
C ASN A 448 -14.18 -20.04 -5.54
N GLU A 449 -15.20 -20.89 -5.49
CA GLU A 449 -15.46 -21.94 -6.51
C GLU A 449 -16.70 -21.61 -7.37
N LEU A 450 -17.04 -20.32 -7.53
CA LEU A 450 -18.21 -19.90 -8.28
C LEU A 450 -18.02 -20.20 -9.77
N SER A 451 -18.99 -20.89 -10.37
CA SER A 451 -19.01 -21.26 -11.79
C SER A 451 -20.00 -20.45 -12.62
N THR A 452 -21.09 -19.96 -12.02
CA THR A 452 -22.05 -19.06 -12.69
C THR A 452 -22.67 -18.03 -11.73
N LEU A 453 -23.06 -16.89 -12.28
CA LEU A 453 -23.77 -15.81 -11.57
C LEU A 453 -25.12 -15.54 -12.27
N PRO A 454 -26.27 -15.68 -11.58
CA PRO A 454 -27.57 -15.37 -12.18
C PRO A 454 -27.69 -13.91 -12.66
N PRO A 455 -28.44 -13.61 -13.74
CA PRO A 455 -28.59 -12.24 -14.26
C PRO A 455 -29.10 -11.22 -13.23
N SER A 456 -29.87 -11.64 -12.23
CA SER A 456 -30.43 -10.76 -11.19
C SER A 456 -29.51 -10.53 -9.99
N THR A 457 -28.31 -11.13 -9.95
CA THR A 457 -27.40 -11.12 -8.78
C THR A 457 -27.16 -9.72 -8.23
N PHE A 458 -26.94 -8.75 -9.11
CA PHE A 458 -26.57 -7.38 -8.73
C PHE A 458 -27.72 -6.36 -8.86
N GLN A 459 -28.95 -6.82 -9.15
CA GLN A 459 -30.10 -5.96 -9.46
C GLN A 459 -30.45 -4.95 -8.35
N ASN A 460 -30.17 -5.30 -7.09
CA ASN A 460 -30.44 -4.45 -5.92
C ASN A 460 -29.18 -3.77 -5.34
N THR A 461 -28.01 -3.95 -5.94
CA THR A 461 -26.72 -3.45 -5.44
C THR A 461 -26.10 -2.45 -6.42
N THR A 462 -26.89 -1.49 -6.89
CA THR A 462 -26.50 -0.53 -7.95
C THR A 462 -25.42 0.47 -7.53
N ALA A 463 -25.08 0.54 -6.23
CA ALA A 463 -24.05 1.41 -5.68
C ALA A 463 -22.62 0.83 -5.77
N ILE A 464 -22.44 -0.41 -6.26
CA ILE A 464 -21.12 -1.05 -6.33
C ILE A 464 -20.20 -0.26 -7.26
N SER A 465 -19.08 0.23 -6.70
CA SER A 465 -17.98 0.87 -7.42
C SER A 465 -16.81 -0.06 -7.68
N THR A 466 -16.64 -1.11 -6.87
CA THR A 466 -15.47 -2.01 -6.93
C THR A 466 -15.93 -3.46 -6.74
N MET A 467 -15.62 -4.32 -7.70
CA MET A 467 -16.03 -5.73 -7.68
C MET A 467 -14.85 -6.65 -8.02
N TRP A 468 -14.58 -7.60 -7.14
CA TRP A 468 -13.49 -8.57 -7.24
C TRP A 468 -14.04 -10.00 -7.33
N LEU A 469 -13.95 -10.61 -8.52
CA LEU A 469 -14.43 -11.95 -8.85
C LEU A 469 -13.29 -12.88 -9.31
N GLN A 470 -12.04 -12.45 -9.17
CA GLN A 470 -10.88 -13.20 -9.65
C GLN A 470 -10.62 -14.50 -8.88
N ASN A 471 -9.94 -15.46 -9.52
CA ASN A 471 -9.71 -16.80 -8.95
C ASN A 471 -11.04 -17.47 -8.57
N ASN A 472 -11.90 -17.63 -9.57
CA ASN A 472 -13.14 -18.41 -9.51
C ASN A 472 -13.15 -19.40 -10.69
N ASN A 473 -14.26 -20.12 -10.87
CA ASN A 473 -14.44 -21.07 -11.96
C ASN A 473 -15.47 -20.58 -13.01
N LEU A 474 -15.66 -19.26 -13.16
CA LEU A 474 -16.70 -18.70 -14.02
C LEU A 474 -16.45 -19.06 -15.48
N THR A 475 -17.37 -19.83 -16.09
CA THR A 475 -17.27 -20.28 -17.49
C THR A 475 -17.94 -19.32 -18.47
N GLU A 476 -18.96 -18.59 -18.00
CA GLU A 476 -19.74 -17.62 -18.76
C GLU A 476 -20.24 -16.48 -17.87
N LEU A 477 -20.60 -15.35 -18.50
CA LEU A 477 -21.30 -14.25 -17.86
C LEU A 477 -22.65 -14.08 -18.57
N SER A 478 -23.75 -14.19 -17.82
CA SER A 478 -25.08 -14.10 -18.43
C SER A 478 -25.36 -12.69 -18.97
N THR A 479 -26.06 -12.60 -20.11
CA THR A 479 -26.45 -11.32 -20.72
C THR A 479 -27.15 -10.42 -19.70
N GLY A 480 -26.64 -9.20 -19.53
CA GLY A 480 -27.19 -8.20 -18.61
C GLY A 480 -26.86 -8.38 -17.13
N LEU A 481 -25.95 -9.28 -16.75
CA LEU A 481 -25.51 -9.50 -15.36
C LEU A 481 -25.11 -8.20 -14.62
N PHE A 482 -24.45 -7.26 -15.32
CA PHE A 482 -23.99 -5.99 -14.74
C PHE A 482 -24.93 -4.80 -15.02
N HIS A 483 -26.13 -5.03 -15.58
CA HIS A 483 -27.07 -3.94 -15.88
C HIS A 483 -27.45 -3.15 -14.62
N GLY A 484 -27.34 -1.82 -14.71
CA GLY A 484 -27.67 -0.90 -13.61
C GLY A 484 -26.50 -0.61 -12.66
N LEU A 485 -25.32 -1.22 -12.84
CA LEU A 485 -24.10 -0.91 -12.07
C LEU A 485 -23.41 0.37 -12.58
N THR A 486 -24.14 1.49 -12.65
CA THR A 486 -23.66 2.76 -13.21
C THR A 486 -22.52 3.40 -12.40
N GLU A 487 -22.32 2.97 -11.15
CA GLU A 487 -21.23 3.41 -10.27
C GLU A 487 -19.94 2.58 -10.42
N LEU A 488 -19.97 1.45 -11.13
CA LEU A 488 -18.85 0.52 -11.23
C LEU A 488 -17.64 1.17 -11.89
N ASN A 489 -16.52 1.22 -11.16
CA ASN A 489 -15.27 1.85 -11.55
C ASN A 489 -14.16 0.82 -11.84
N GLN A 490 -14.14 -0.26 -11.07
CA GLN A 490 -13.16 -1.34 -11.21
C GLN A 490 -13.85 -2.71 -11.13
N LEU A 491 -13.56 -3.55 -12.11
CA LEU A 491 -14.03 -4.93 -12.21
C LEU A 491 -12.83 -5.86 -12.49
N ASP A 492 -12.62 -6.84 -11.61
CA ASP A 492 -11.64 -7.90 -11.78
C ASP A 492 -12.32 -9.26 -11.96
N LEU A 493 -12.12 -9.87 -13.12
CA LEU A 493 -12.62 -11.17 -13.56
C LEU A 493 -11.46 -12.14 -13.86
N SER A 494 -10.25 -11.84 -13.39
CA SER A 494 -9.04 -12.59 -13.72
C SER A 494 -9.06 -14.03 -13.18
N TYR A 495 -8.29 -14.95 -13.78
CA TYR A 495 -8.17 -16.34 -13.33
C TYR A 495 -9.55 -17.00 -13.15
N ASN A 496 -10.31 -16.97 -14.24
CA ASN A 496 -11.60 -17.63 -14.43
C ASN A 496 -11.53 -18.49 -15.70
N GLN A 497 -12.63 -19.11 -16.11
CA GLN A 497 -12.70 -20.02 -17.27
C GLN A 497 -13.45 -19.39 -18.46
N LEU A 498 -13.50 -18.05 -18.54
CA LEU A 498 -14.25 -17.35 -19.58
C LEU A 498 -13.59 -17.55 -20.96
N SER A 499 -14.37 -17.96 -21.95
CA SER A 499 -13.91 -18.20 -23.33
C SER A 499 -14.59 -17.32 -24.39
N HIS A 500 -15.69 -16.66 -24.02
CA HIS A 500 -16.39 -15.66 -24.83
C HIS A 500 -17.01 -14.58 -23.92
N LEU A 501 -17.39 -13.44 -24.50
CA LEU A 501 -18.22 -12.42 -23.85
C LEU A 501 -19.37 -12.01 -24.79
N ASP A 502 -20.58 -11.88 -24.25
CA ASP A 502 -21.73 -11.34 -24.98
C ASP A 502 -21.49 -9.83 -25.29
N PRO A 503 -21.83 -9.33 -26.49
CA PRO A 503 -21.60 -7.93 -26.87
C PRO A 503 -22.16 -6.88 -25.90
N ASP A 504 -23.26 -7.19 -25.20
CA ASP A 504 -23.92 -6.27 -24.27
C ASP A 504 -23.45 -6.46 -22.80
N THR A 505 -22.47 -7.34 -22.53
CA THR A 505 -22.00 -7.69 -21.16
C THR A 505 -21.65 -6.45 -20.32
N PHE A 506 -21.01 -5.44 -20.91
CA PHE A 506 -20.54 -4.23 -20.21
C PHE A 506 -21.36 -2.97 -20.54
N LEU A 507 -22.55 -3.15 -21.12
CA LEU A 507 -23.40 -2.05 -21.56
C LEU A 507 -23.89 -1.20 -20.35
N GLY A 508 -23.66 0.11 -20.43
CA GLY A 508 -24.08 1.08 -19.39
C GLY A 508 -23.12 1.25 -18.21
N LEU A 509 -21.91 0.68 -18.25
CA LEU A 509 -20.88 0.86 -17.22
C LEU A 509 -20.12 2.19 -17.39
N ASP A 510 -20.85 3.31 -17.30
CA ASP A 510 -20.40 4.69 -17.58
C ASP A 510 -19.18 5.17 -16.77
N LYS A 511 -18.94 4.56 -15.61
CA LYS A 511 -17.85 4.92 -14.69
C LYS A 511 -16.69 3.94 -14.67
N LEU A 512 -16.71 2.88 -15.49
CA LEU A 512 -15.64 1.88 -15.50
C LEU A 512 -14.34 2.51 -15.99
N ARG A 513 -13.23 2.27 -15.28
CA ARG A 513 -11.88 2.77 -15.61
C ARG A 513 -10.85 1.65 -15.64
N ILE A 514 -11.09 0.55 -14.92
CA ILE A 514 -10.19 -0.60 -14.86
C ILE A 514 -11.03 -1.86 -15.09
N LEU A 515 -10.68 -2.62 -16.13
CA LEU A 515 -11.25 -3.95 -16.40
C LEU A 515 -10.10 -4.95 -16.51
N ILE A 516 -10.10 -5.94 -15.62
CA ILE A 516 -9.07 -6.97 -15.54
C ILE A 516 -9.69 -8.32 -15.90
N LEU A 517 -9.16 -8.93 -16.95
CA LEU A 517 -9.58 -10.19 -17.56
C LEU A 517 -8.39 -11.17 -17.69
N THR A 518 -7.34 -10.96 -16.90
CA THR A 518 -6.09 -11.72 -16.95
C THR A 518 -6.33 -13.22 -16.73
N GLY A 519 -5.62 -14.12 -17.41
CA GLY A 519 -5.68 -15.55 -17.07
C GLY A 519 -7.05 -16.21 -17.29
N ASN A 520 -7.76 -15.83 -18.36
CA ASN A 520 -8.98 -16.50 -18.82
C ASN A 520 -8.67 -17.40 -20.04
N ASN A 521 -9.70 -18.03 -20.62
CA ASN A 521 -9.56 -18.96 -21.75
C ASN A 521 -9.90 -18.30 -23.10
N PHE A 522 -9.60 -17.01 -23.27
CA PHE A 522 -9.85 -16.30 -24.52
C PHE A 522 -8.77 -16.62 -25.57
N THR A 523 -9.13 -17.40 -26.60
CA THR A 523 -8.22 -17.71 -27.73
C THR A 523 -8.35 -16.77 -28.91
N ASN A 524 -9.50 -16.09 -29.06
CA ASN A 524 -9.85 -15.27 -30.21
C ASN A 524 -10.51 -13.95 -29.80
N MET A 525 -9.85 -12.83 -30.11
CA MET A 525 -10.38 -11.50 -29.78
C MET A 525 -11.72 -11.17 -30.47
N ALA A 526 -12.11 -11.86 -31.54
CA ALA A 526 -13.42 -11.67 -32.16
C ALA A 526 -14.60 -11.98 -31.21
N HIS A 527 -14.38 -12.79 -30.17
CA HIS A 527 -15.38 -13.12 -29.14
C HIS A 527 -15.29 -12.24 -27.88
N VAL A 528 -14.41 -11.23 -27.87
CA VAL A 528 -14.12 -10.37 -26.71
C VAL A 528 -14.26 -8.90 -27.09
N ALA A 529 -13.72 -8.49 -28.25
CA ALA A 529 -13.76 -7.13 -28.77
C ALA A 529 -15.17 -6.50 -28.87
N PRO A 530 -16.26 -7.22 -29.25
CA PRO A 530 -17.60 -6.65 -29.26
C PRO A 530 -18.05 -6.18 -27.88
N ALA A 531 -17.82 -6.99 -26.83
CA ALA A 531 -18.16 -6.64 -25.46
C ALA A 531 -17.34 -5.44 -24.97
N LEU A 532 -16.04 -5.40 -25.26
CA LEU A 532 -15.16 -4.29 -24.90
C LEU A 532 -15.52 -2.98 -25.64
N ALA A 533 -16.05 -3.07 -26.86
CA ALA A 533 -16.51 -1.90 -27.61
C ALA A 533 -17.81 -1.29 -27.05
N SER A 534 -18.58 -2.02 -26.24
CA SER A 534 -19.76 -1.49 -25.54
C SER A 534 -19.41 -0.51 -24.40
N LEU A 535 -18.14 -0.50 -23.96
CA LEU A 535 -17.67 0.37 -22.89
C LEU A 535 -17.76 1.85 -23.32
N PRO A 536 -18.44 2.72 -22.57
CA PRO A 536 -18.78 4.09 -22.99
C PRO A 536 -17.73 5.16 -22.60
N SER A 537 -16.67 4.76 -21.90
CA SER A 537 -15.75 5.68 -21.22
C SER A 537 -14.33 5.14 -21.16
N GLN A 538 -13.34 6.01 -20.91
CA GLN A 538 -11.92 5.65 -21.00
C GLN A 538 -11.53 4.55 -19.99
N VAL A 539 -11.00 3.41 -20.47
CA VAL A 539 -10.74 2.22 -19.65
C VAL A 539 -9.34 1.66 -19.92
N ALA A 540 -8.63 1.28 -18.86
CA ALA A 540 -7.46 0.43 -18.91
C ALA A 540 -7.88 -1.04 -18.98
N LEU A 541 -7.50 -1.73 -20.06
CA LEU A 541 -7.89 -3.10 -20.38
C LEU A 541 -6.70 -4.04 -20.15
N ASN A 542 -6.82 -4.91 -19.14
CA ASN A 542 -5.82 -5.94 -18.88
C ASN A 542 -6.35 -7.32 -19.32
N LEU A 543 -5.74 -7.86 -20.37
CA LEU A 543 -6.03 -9.14 -21.03
C LEU A 543 -4.82 -10.09 -20.99
N LYS A 544 -3.85 -9.86 -20.10
CA LYS A 544 -2.63 -10.68 -19.96
C LYS A 544 -2.94 -12.16 -19.70
N GLU A 545 -1.99 -13.05 -19.95
CA GLU A 545 -2.07 -14.48 -19.58
C GLU A 545 -3.29 -15.21 -20.21
N ASN A 546 -3.80 -14.72 -21.33
CA ASN A 546 -4.88 -15.37 -22.10
C ASN A 546 -4.30 -16.10 -23.33
N PRO A 547 -4.86 -17.25 -23.76
CA PRO A 547 -4.33 -18.05 -24.86
C PRO A 547 -4.64 -17.47 -26.26
N PHE A 548 -4.59 -16.14 -26.43
CA PHE A 548 -4.79 -15.48 -27.73
C PHE A 548 -3.74 -15.96 -28.74
N VAL A 549 -4.18 -16.51 -29.87
CA VAL A 549 -3.27 -17.09 -30.89
C VAL A 549 -2.91 -16.08 -31.98
N TYR A 550 -3.87 -15.25 -32.38
CA TYR A 550 -3.80 -14.45 -33.60
C TYR A 550 -4.50 -13.10 -33.44
N LEU A 551 -3.84 -12.03 -33.91
CA LEU A 551 -4.40 -10.68 -33.96
C LEU A 551 -4.34 -10.13 -35.39
N GLY A 552 -5.51 -9.86 -35.96
CA GLY A 552 -5.65 -9.21 -37.26
C GLY A 552 -6.72 -8.12 -37.23
N ARG A 553 -6.98 -7.53 -38.40
CA ARG A 553 -8.03 -6.50 -38.53
C ARG A 553 -9.42 -7.06 -38.21
N GLU A 554 -9.65 -8.35 -38.46
CA GLU A 554 -10.88 -9.07 -38.12
C GLU A 554 -11.03 -9.36 -36.61
N SER A 555 -9.94 -9.30 -35.83
CA SER A 555 -9.97 -9.43 -34.37
C SER A 555 -10.63 -8.22 -33.70
N PHE A 556 -10.62 -7.06 -34.38
CA PHE A 556 -11.14 -5.78 -33.88
C PHE A 556 -12.13 -5.13 -34.86
N LYS A 557 -13.13 -5.89 -35.33
CA LYS A 557 -14.19 -5.40 -36.24
C LYS A 557 -15.01 -4.21 -35.70
N VAL A 558 -15.03 -4.02 -34.38
CA VAL A 558 -15.76 -2.93 -33.70
C VAL A 558 -14.72 -2.02 -33.02
N PRO A 559 -14.82 -0.68 -33.16
CA PRO A 559 -13.87 0.24 -32.54
C PRO A 559 -13.88 0.22 -31.01
N ILE A 560 -12.71 0.05 -30.38
CA ILE A 560 -12.51 0.12 -28.92
C ILE A 560 -11.81 1.43 -28.56
N LYS A 561 -12.36 2.55 -29.05
CA LYS A 561 -11.72 3.89 -29.01
C LYS A 561 -11.44 4.41 -27.60
N HIS A 562 -12.11 3.84 -26.60
CA HIS A 562 -11.99 4.24 -25.22
C HIS A 562 -10.81 3.58 -24.49
N ALA A 563 -10.19 2.55 -25.05
CA ALA A 563 -9.01 1.93 -24.46
C ALA A 563 -7.83 2.92 -24.42
N ASN A 564 -7.26 3.16 -23.23
CA ASN A 564 -6.03 3.94 -23.08
C ASN A 564 -4.80 3.07 -22.81
N ILE A 565 -4.99 1.96 -22.08
CA ILE A 565 -3.99 0.91 -21.91
C ILE A 565 -4.62 -0.37 -22.44
N LEU A 566 -3.88 -1.09 -23.29
CA LEU A 566 -4.22 -2.44 -23.74
C LEU A 566 -3.04 -3.36 -23.42
N SER A 567 -3.25 -4.28 -22.50
CA SER A 567 -2.24 -5.24 -22.08
C SER A 567 -2.61 -6.65 -22.50
N MET A 568 -1.81 -7.28 -23.35
CA MET A 568 -1.95 -8.65 -23.84
C MET A 568 -0.65 -9.47 -23.67
N SER A 569 0.21 -9.05 -22.73
CA SER A 569 1.44 -9.76 -22.34
C SER A 569 1.18 -11.20 -21.89
N ARG A 570 2.17 -12.09 -22.00
CA ARG A 570 2.08 -13.51 -21.61
C ARG A 570 0.95 -14.28 -22.31
N SER A 571 0.61 -13.88 -23.53
CA SER A 571 -0.36 -14.59 -24.34
C SER A 571 0.35 -15.62 -25.25
N HIS A 572 -0.41 -16.36 -26.04
CA HIS A 572 0.13 -17.34 -27.00
C HIS A 572 0.19 -16.75 -28.42
N ILE A 573 0.42 -15.42 -28.54
CA ILE A 573 0.26 -14.71 -29.81
C ILE A 573 1.41 -15.11 -30.74
N ARG A 574 1.06 -15.75 -31.85
CA ARG A 574 1.99 -16.16 -32.92
C ARG A 574 2.10 -15.10 -34.01
N VAL A 575 0.97 -14.48 -34.33
CA VAL A 575 0.83 -13.59 -35.49
C VAL A 575 0.09 -12.31 -35.11
N ILE A 576 0.68 -11.20 -35.53
CA ILE A 576 0.02 -9.89 -35.62
C ILE A 576 0.04 -9.50 -37.11
N GLU A 577 -1.11 -9.19 -37.71
CA GLU A 577 -1.21 -8.76 -39.11
C GLU A 577 -1.10 -7.23 -39.27
N GLU A 578 -0.82 -6.79 -40.50
CA GLU A 578 -0.86 -5.38 -40.89
C GLU A 578 -2.22 -4.74 -40.59
N GLY A 579 -2.23 -3.52 -40.02
CA GLY A 579 -3.46 -2.82 -39.66
C GLY A 579 -4.27 -3.45 -38.51
N THR A 580 -3.61 -4.15 -37.59
CA THR A 580 -4.26 -4.68 -36.37
C THR A 580 -4.62 -3.56 -35.36
N PHE A 581 -3.68 -2.66 -35.04
CA PHE A 581 -3.89 -1.57 -34.07
C PHE A 581 -3.99 -0.21 -34.78
N MET A 582 -5.07 0.01 -35.53
CA MET A 582 -5.29 1.26 -36.27
C MET A 582 -5.99 2.34 -35.45
N TYR A 583 -5.78 3.60 -35.84
CA TYR A 583 -6.46 4.78 -35.27
C TYR A 583 -7.99 4.67 -35.25
N GLU A 584 -8.62 4.11 -36.29
CA GLU A 584 -10.07 3.94 -36.34
C GLU A 584 -10.61 3.07 -35.21
N THR A 585 -9.79 2.16 -34.69
CA THR A 585 -10.11 1.26 -33.57
C THR A 585 -9.67 1.82 -32.23
N PHE A 586 -8.45 2.38 -32.14
CA PHE A 586 -7.75 2.65 -30.87
C PHE A 586 -7.28 4.11 -30.70
N SER A 587 -8.11 5.10 -31.08
CA SER A 587 -7.74 6.52 -31.12
C SER A 587 -7.16 7.11 -29.81
N ASN A 588 -7.47 6.55 -28.65
CA ASN A 588 -7.05 7.04 -27.33
C ASN A 588 -5.95 6.20 -26.67
N LEU A 589 -5.39 5.20 -27.38
CA LEU A 589 -4.41 4.27 -26.83
C LEU A 589 -3.07 4.98 -26.59
N THR A 590 -2.62 4.97 -25.33
CA THR A 590 -1.34 5.54 -24.89
C THR A 590 -0.30 4.46 -24.61
N THR A 591 -0.73 3.25 -24.24
CA THR A 591 0.19 2.15 -23.88
C THR A 591 -0.31 0.83 -24.45
N LEU A 592 0.57 0.10 -25.12
CA LEU A 592 0.34 -1.25 -25.63
C LEU A 592 1.37 -2.20 -24.99
N GLU A 593 0.91 -3.27 -24.35
CA GLU A 593 1.81 -4.28 -23.75
C GLU A 593 1.57 -5.63 -24.45
N LEU A 594 2.63 -6.18 -25.02
CA LEU A 594 2.70 -7.39 -25.84
C LEU A 594 3.90 -8.27 -25.44
N ASP A 595 4.53 -8.00 -24.29
CA ASP A 595 5.71 -8.70 -23.79
C ASP A 595 5.45 -10.15 -23.37
N GLN A 596 6.51 -10.96 -23.37
CA GLN A 596 6.53 -12.34 -22.89
C GLN A 596 5.56 -13.28 -23.65
N ASN A 597 5.32 -13.06 -24.94
CA ASN A 597 4.62 -14.01 -25.82
C ASN A 597 5.60 -15.04 -26.37
N ASP A 598 5.47 -16.30 -25.96
CA ASP A 598 6.45 -17.38 -26.25
C ASP A 598 6.66 -17.71 -27.74
N PHE A 599 5.82 -17.17 -28.64
CA PHE A 599 5.81 -17.48 -30.09
C PHE A 599 5.75 -16.26 -31.00
N LEU A 600 5.88 -15.03 -30.49
CA LEU A 600 5.78 -13.82 -31.32
C LEU A 600 7.11 -13.51 -32.03
N HIS A 601 7.27 -14.06 -33.24
CA HIS A 601 8.55 -14.01 -33.95
C HIS A 601 8.81 -12.73 -34.78
N PHE A 602 7.77 -12.00 -35.20
CA PHE A 602 7.90 -10.76 -35.98
C PHE A 602 6.75 -9.77 -35.74
N LEU A 603 6.93 -8.52 -36.20
CA LEU A 603 5.96 -7.43 -36.12
C LEU A 603 5.84 -6.74 -37.50
N PRO A 604 4.61 -6.47 -38.01
CA PRO A 604 4.40 -5.71 -39.24
C PRO A 604 4.74 -4.22 -39.10
N GLY A 605 5.13 -3.58 -40.21
CA GLY A 605 5.58 -2.19 -40.20
C GLY A 605 4.51 -1.15 -39.88
N ASN A 606 3.30 -1.32 -40.44
CA ASN A 606 2.18 -0.38 -40.34
C ASN A 606 1.20 -0.73 -39.20
N MET A 607 1.55 -1.66 -38.30
CA MET A 607 0.59 -2.20 -37.33
C MET A 607 0.10 -1.15 -36.30
N LEU A 608 0.82 -0.03 -36.16
CA LEU A 608 0.56 1.08 -35.23
C LEU A 608 0.23 2.40 -35.96
N ASP A 609 -0.10 2.36 -37.25
CA ASP A 609 -0.31 3.56 -38.06
C ASP A 609 -1.48 4.43 -37.55
N GLY A 610 -1.22 5.73 -37.45
CA GLY A 610 -2.17 6.74 -36.94
C GLY A 610 -2.30 6.79 -35.42
N LEU A 611 -1.62 5.92 -34.64
CA LEU A 611 -1.64 5.97 -33.17
C LEU A 611 -0.72 7.07 -32.62
N ASP A 612 -1.06 8.34 -32.84
CA ASP A 612 -0.23 9.49 -32.45
C ASP A 612 -0.22 9.80 -30.95
N ASN A 613 -1.16 9.22 -30.19
CA ASN A 613 -1.19 9.29 -28.73
C ASN A 613 -0.38 8.18 -28.04
N LEU A 614 0.13 7.19 -28.79
CA LEU A 614 0.88 6.06 -28.24
C LEU A 614 2.25 6.53 -27.71
N THR A 615 2.47 6.38 -26.41
CA THR A 615 3.72 6.80 -25.74
C THR A 615 4.65 5.63 -25.48
N ALA A 616 4.11 4.41 -25.29
CA ALA A 616 4.89 3.21 -25.03
C ALA A 616 4.30 1.95 -25.69
N MET A 617 5.18 1.11 -26.22
CA MET A 617 4.92 -0.29 -26.59
C MET A 617 5.93 -1.18 -25.85
N ILE A 618 5.44 -2.08 -25.01
CA ILE A 618 6.27 -3.02 -24.24
C ILE A 618 6.19 -4.39 -24.92
N ALA A 619 7.30 -4.92 -25.40
CA ALA A 619 7.40 -6.16 -26.17
C ALA A 619 8.78 -6.82 -25.93
N HIS A 620 9.17 -6.96 -24.66
CA HIS A 620 10.42 -7.63 -24.28
C HIS A 620 10.19 -9.11 -24.00
N ASP A 621 11.28 -9.87 -23.99
CA ASP A 621 11.31 -11.34 -23.84
C ASP A 621 10.54 -12.15 -24.91
N ASP A 622 10.02 -11.49 -25.95
CA ASP A 622 9.45 -12.16 -27.14
C ASP A 622 10.58 -12.78 -28.01
N PRO A 623 10.33 -13.90 -28.71
CA PRO A 623 11.34 -14.66 -29.47
C PRO A 623 11.65 -14.05 -30.85
N PHE A 624 11.79 -12.72 -30.93
CA PHE A 624 11.93 -11.98 -32.18
C PHE A 624 13.07 -12.48 -33.07
N HIS A 625 12.73 -12.81 -34.31
CA HIS A 625 13.65 -13.22 -35.37
C HIS A 625 14.04 -11.98 -36.19
N CYS A 626 15.22 -11.43 -35.92
CA CYS A 626 15.72 -10.20 -36.54
C CYS A 626 16.25 -10.46 -37.97
N ASP A 627 15.33 -10.81 -38.86
CA ASP A 627 15.52 -11.05 -40.28
C ASP A 627 14.80 -9.98 -41.13
N CYS A 628 14.43 -10.28 -42.38
CA CYS A 628 13.72 -9.33 -43.22
C CYS A 628 12.25 -9.06 -42.82
N GLN A 629 11.62 -9.87 -41.97
CA GLN A 629 10.23 -9.71 -41.55
C GLN A 629 10.06 -8.49 -40.64
N LEU A 630 10.96 -8.30 -39.67
CA LEU A 630 10.97 -7.11 -38.80
C LEU A 630 11.43 -5.82 -39.50
N LYS A 631 11.99 -5.91 -40.71
CA LYS A 631 12.59 -4.76 -41.40
C LYS A 631 11.63 -3.59 -41.59
N ALA A 632 10.36 -3.86 -41.89
CA ALA A 632 9.35 -2.82 -42.07
C ALA A 632 9.08 -2.06 -40.75
N PHE A 633 9.00 -2.79 -39.62
CA PHE A 633 8.79 -2.21 -38.29
C PHE A 633 9.98 -1.40 -37.80
N VAL A 634 11.21 -1.87 -38.02
CA VAL A 634 12.43 -1.09 -37.69
C VAL A 634 12.56 0.17 -38.57
N THR A 635 12.14 0.11 -39.83
CA THR A 635 12.05 1.30 -40.69
C THR A 635 11.03 2.30 -40.13
N TRP A 636 9.81 1.85 -39.83
CA TRP A 636 8.74 2.69 -39.27
C TRP A 636 9.16 3.40 -37.98
N LEU A 637 9.80 2.69 -37.03
CA LEU A 637 10.30 3.27 -35.78
C LEU A 637 11.32 4.39 -35.99
N ARG A 638 12.13 4.30 -37.05
CA ARG A 638 13.20 5.28 -37.35
C ARG A 638 12.73 6.47 -38.19
N GLU A 639 11.68 6.29 -38.98
CA GLU A 639 11.14 7.34 -39.86
C GLU A 639 10.05 8.19 -39.18
N ARG A 640 9.50 7.74 -38.03
CA ARG A 640 8.49 8.49 -37.27
C ARG A 640 9.12 9.69 -36.54
N VAL A 641 8.45 10.85 -36.61
CA VAL A 641 8.93 12.12 -36.01
C VAL A 641 9.02 12.04 -34.49
N ASN A 642 8.03 11.42 -33.85
CA ASN A 642 7.99 11.12 -32.42
C ASN A 642 7.63 9.64 -32.25
N PRO A 643 8.61 8.72 -32.23
CA PRO A 643 8.32 7.31 -31.99
C PRO A 643 7.94 7.08 -30.52
N PRO A 644 7.04 6.13 -30.22
CA PRO A 644 6.82 5.68 -28.85
C PRO A 644 8.10 5.06 -28.28
N TYR A 645 8.21 4.99 -26.95
CA TYR A 645 9.19 4.10 -26.33
C TYR A 645 8.85 2.66 -26.70
N VAL A 646 9.78 1.93 -27.33
CA VAL A 646 9.62 0.50 -27.64
C VAL A 646 10.69 -0.29 -26.92
N SER A 647 10.27 -1.27 -26.13
CA SER A 647 11.16 -2.27 -25.54
C SER A 647 11.04 -3.54 -26.35
N ALA A 648 12.03 -3.87 -27.18
CA ALA A 648 12.06 -5.10 -27.99
C ALA A 648 13.51 -5.50 -28.32
N THR A 649 13.86 -6.78 -28.16
CA THR A 649 15.22 -7.29 -28.38
C THR A 649 15.24 -8.52 -29.27
N CYS A 650 16.28 -8.65 -30.11
CA CYS A 650 16.44 -9.83 -30.96
C CYS A 650 16.70 -11.10 -30.14
N ALA A 651 15.93 -12.16 -30.36
CA ALA A 651 16.24 -13.50 -29.87
C ALA A 651 17.14 -14.29 -30.84
N SER A 652 16.94 -14.08 -32.14
CA SER A 652 17.74 -14.66 -33.23
C SER A 652 18.01 -13.62 -34.33
N PRO A 653 18.95 -13.84 -35.27
CA PRO A 653 19.98 -14.89 -35.28
C PRO A 653 21.03 -14.68 -34.16
N PRO A 654 21.90 -15.67 -33.87
CA PRO A 654 22.91 -15.57 -32.80
C PRO A 654 23.86 -14.36 -32.88
N SER A 655 24.06 -13.78 -34.06
CA SER A 655 24.87 -12.56 -34.29
C SER A 655 24.18 -11.25 -33.86
N LEU A 656 22.86 -11.29 -33.68
CA LEU A 656 22.03 -10.16 -33.25
C LEU A 656 21.40 -10.37 -31.86
N LYS A 657 21.44 -11.60 -31.31
CA LYS A 657 20.82 -11.95 -30.01
C LYS A 657 21.17 -10.95 -28.90
N GLY A 658 20.15 -10.48 -28.18
CA GLY A 658 20.25 -9.55 -27.07
C GLY A 658 20.49 -8.08 -27.45
N LYS A 659 20.50 -7.73 -28.75
CA LYS A 659 20.51 -6.34 -29.19
C LYS A 659 19.10 -5.76 -29.18
N ASP A 660 18.99 -4.49 -28.81
CA ASP A 660 17.78 -3.71 -29.00
C ASP A 660 17.46 -3.60 -30.49
N LEU A 661 16.19 -3.78 -30.84
CA LEU A 661 15.74 -3.78 -32.22
C LEU A 661 16.01 -2.42 -32.90
N THR A 662 15.96 -1.32 -32.15
CA THR A 662 16.22 0.04 -32.66
C THR A 662 17.69 0.29 -33.01
N ASP A 663 18.62 -0.53 -32.53
CA ASP A 663 20.07 -0.46 -32.81
C ASP A 663 20.50 -1.36 -34.01
N VAL A 664 19.64 -2.28 -34.48
CA VAL A 664 20.00 -3.22 -35.55
C VAL A 664 20.06 -2.52 -36.92
N PRO A 665 21.16 -2.63 -37.70
CA PRO A 665 21.24 -2.03 -39.03
C PRO A 665 20.22 -2.65 -40.00
N LEU A 666 19.46 -1.83 -40.76
CA LEU A 666 18.47 -2.31 -41.75
C LEU A 666 19.07 -3.20 -42.85
N ALA A 667 20.38 -3.14 -43.07
CA ALA A 667 21.12 -3.99 -44.00
C ALA A 667 21.39 -5.41 -43.44
N SER A 668 21.33 -5.59 -42.12
CA SER A 668 21.47 -6.90 -41.45
C SER A 668 20.14 -7.66 -41.34
N LEU A 669 19.02 -6.98 -41.55
CA LEU A 669 17.67 -7.54 -41.57
C LEU A 669 17.40 -8.17 -42.96
N THR A 670 17.85 -9.42 -43.12
CA THR A 670 17.77 -10.22 -44.36
C THR A 670 17.26 -11.63 -44.07
N CYS A 671 16.41 -12.17 -44.94
CA CYS A 671 15.95 -13.57 -44.84
C CYS A 671 16.83 -14.49 -45.70
N ASP A 672 17.05 -15.72 -45.24
CA ASP A 672 17.87 -16.73 -45.92
C ASP A 672 17.04 -17.59 -46.89
N CYS A 673 16.62 -17.01 -48.02
CA CYS A 673 16.05 -17.79 -49.12
C CYS A 673 16.20 -17.12 -50.50
N GLN A 674 16.10 -17.96 -51.53
CA GLN A 674 16.33 -17.58 -52.93
C GLN A 674 15.18 -16.78 -53.54
N GLN A 675 13.94 -17.10 -53.14
CA GLN A 675 12.73 -16.36 -53.51
C GLN A 675 11.83 -16.27 -52.29
N VAL A 676 11.18 -15.13 -52.16
CA VAL A 676 10.27 -14.82 -51.05
C VAL A 676 8.84 -14.91 -51.57
N GLU A 677 8.03 -15.72 -50.90
CA GLU A 677 6.74 -16.22 -51.36
C GLU A 677 5.66 -16.06 -50.29
N VAL A 678 4.41 -15.90 -50.71
CA VAL A 678 3.25 -15.99 -49.81
C VAL A 678 3.08 -17.44 -49.34
N PRO A 679 2.50 -17.69 -48.15
CA PRO A 679 2.26 -19.05 -47.68
C PRO A 679 1.34 -19.83 -48.63
N SER A 680 1.54 -21.14 -48.71
CA SER A 680 0.67 -22.07 -49.40
C SER A 680 0.29 -23.21 -48.46
N ILE A 681 -0.95 -23.70 -48.59
CA ILE A 681 -1.52 -24.71 -47.70
C ILE A 681 -2.04 -25.88 -48.53
N ASP A 682 -1.59 -27.09 -48.18
CA ASP A 682 -2.09 -28.36 -48.67
C ASP A 682 -2.83 -29.11 -47.54
N THR A 683 -4.14 -29.30 -47.73
CA THR A 683 -5.02 -30.06 -46.80
C THR A 683 -5.32 -31.48 -47.30
N SER A 684 -4.60 -31.97 -48.31
CA SER A 684 -4.82 -33.30 -48.87
C SER A 684 -4.64 -34.41 -47.83
N GLY A 685 -5.48 -35.43 -47.91
CA GLY A 685 -5.50 -36.54 -46.95
C GLY A 685 -6.18 -36.25 -45.61
N SER A 686 -6.83 -35.09 -45.43
CA SER A 686 -7.66 -34.82 -44.25
C SER A 686 -8.90 -35.73 -44.20
N ASP A 687 -9.29 -36.15 -43.01
CA ASP A 687 -10.57 -36.83 -42.77
C ASP A 687 -11.75 -35.87 -43.00
N ASN A 688 -12.76 -36.34 -43.75
CA ASN A 688 -14.04 -35.63 -43.91
C ASN A 688 -15.19 -36.25 -43.10
N PHE A 689 -14.96 -37.42 -42.50
CA PHE A 689 -15.92 -38.14 -41.70
C PHE A 689 -15.20 -39.00 -40.66
N THR A 690 -15.62 -38.95 -39.40
CA THR A 690 -15.21 -39.92 -38.38
C THR A 690 -16.40 -40.43 -37.58
N ARG A 691 -16.21 -41.54 -36.86
CA ARG A 691 -17.21 -42.07 -35.93
C ARG A 691 -17.02 -41.44 -34.55
N GLU A 692 -18.11 -41.40 -33.80
CA GLU A 692 -18.09 -40.97 -32.41
C GLU A 692 -17.11 -41.81 -31.58
N GLY A 693 -16.32 -41.17 -30.71
CA GLY A 693 -15.26 -41.79 -29.91
C GLY A 693 -14.03 -42.26 -30.71
N GLN A 694 -13.90 -41.92 -31.99
CA GLN A 694 -12.68 -42.15 -32.78
C GLN A 694 -11.85 -40.87 -32.92
N THR A 695 -10.61 -41.01 -33.39
CA THR A 695 -9.76 -39.88 -33.76
C THR A 695 -10.06 -39.44 -35.20
N ALA A 696 -10.01 -38.14 -35.47
CA ALA A 696 -9.93 -37.57 -36.82
C ALA A 696 -8.63 -36.78 -37.00
N MET A 697 -8.07 -36.79 -38.21
CA MET A 697 -6.86 -36.05 -38.59
C MET A 697 -7.18 -35.06 -39.71
N LEU A 698 -7.04 -33.77 -39.43
CA LEU A 698 -7.24 -32.69 -40.38
C LEU A 698 -5.86 -32.13 -40.75
N ASN A 699 -5.38 -32.43 -41.95
CA ASN A 699 -4.05 -32.06 -42.40
C ASN A 699 -4.01 -30.58 -42.81
N CYS A 700 -2.95 -29.88 -42.44
CA CYS A 700 -2.63 -28.56 -42.99
C CYS A 700 -1.12 -28.44 -43.16
N LYS A 701 -0.59 -28.94 -44.26
CA LYS A 701 0.83 -28.79 -44.58
C LYS A 701 1.07 -27.39 -45.13
N VAL A 702 1.81 -26.59 -44.36
CA VAL A 702 2.18 -25.21 -44.71
C VAL A 702 3.54 -25.19 -45.42
N SER A 703 3.70 -24.28 -46.38
CA SER A 703 4.99 -23.95 -46.99
C SER A 703 5.04 -22.49 -47.42
N GLY A 704 6.26 -21.92 -47.48
CA GLY A 704 6.51 -20.56 -47.93
C GLY A 704 7.93 -20.12 -47.54
N CYS A 705 8.41 -18.99 -48.08
CA CYS A 705 9.56 -18.31 -47.50
C CYS A 705 9.29 -16.81 -47.30
N PRO A 706 9.53 -16.23 -46.11
CA PRO A 706 9.94 -16.89 -44.86
C PRO A 706 8.92 -17.92 -44.39
N GLU A 707 9.37 -18.73 -43.43
CA GLU A 707 8.51 -19.67 -42.73
C GLU A 707 7.29 -18.93 -42.15
N ALA A 708 6.14 -19.59 -42.23
CA ALA A 708 4.85 -19.01 -41.93
C ALA A 708 4.27 -19.63 -40.66
N GLU A 709 3.95 -18.78 -39.68
CA GLU A 709 3.19 -19.20 -38.51
C GLU A 709 1.80 -19.66 -38.95
N PHE A 710 1.27 -20.69 -38.28
CA PHE A 710 -0.02 -21.27 -38.63
C PHE A 710 -0.86 -21.60 -37.40
N PHE A 711 -2.17 -21.64 -37.62
CA PHE A 711 -3.16 -21.97 -36.60
C PHE A 711 -4.46 -22.46 -37.25
N TRP A 712 -5.27 -23.15 -36.46
CA TRP A 712 -6.60 -23.59 -36.82
C TRP A 712 -7.66 -22.73 -36.13
N THR A 713 -8.74 -22.44 -36.86
CA THR A 713 -9.99 -21.93 -36.28
C THR A 713 -11.03 -23.04 -36.30
N THR A 714 -11.59 -23.36 -35.14
CA THR A 714 -12.63 -24.38 -34.94
C THR A 714 -14.01 -23.89 -35.41
N PRO A 715 -15.01 -24.77 -35.56
CA PRO A 715 -16.39 -24.37 -35.92
C PRO A 715 -17.04 -23.41 -34.92
N THR A 716 -16.63 -23.43 -33.65
CA THR A 716 -17.09 -22.50 -32.60
C THR A 716 -16.35 -21.16 -32.63
N GLY A 717 -15.35 -20.99 -33.50
CA GLY A 717 -14.52 -19.80 -33.61
C GLY A 717 -13.32 -19.74 -32.65
N ALA A 718 -13.13 -20.76 -31.79
CA ALA A 718 -11.93 -20.85 -30.96
C ALA A 718 -10.69 -21.10 -31.83
N MET A 719 -9.56 -20.46 -31.50
CA MET A 719 -8.30 -20.59 -32.23
C MET A 719 -7.34 -21.53 -31.52
N LEU A 720 -6.72 -22.43 -32.27
CA LEU A 720 -5.81 -23.47 -31.79
C LEU A 720 -4.50 -23.41 -32.57
N ALA A 721 -3.36 -23.50 -31.89
CA ALA A 721 -2.06 -23.68 -32.50
C ALA A 721 -1.26 -24.74 -31.75
N VAL A 722 -0.02 -24.97 -32.18
CA VAL A 722 0.91 -25.86 -31.48
C VAL A 722 1.09 -25.36 -30.04
N GLU A 723 1.11 -26.28 -29.08
CA GLU A 723 1.20 -26.03 -27.64
C GLU A 723 0.02 -25.24 -27.00
N SER A 724 -1.08 -24.96 -27.72
CA SER A 724 -2.26 -24.24 -27.15
C SER A 724 -3.08 -25.00 -26.09
N GLY A 725 -2.69 -26.23 -25.71
CA GLY A 725 -3.22 -26.91 -24.51
C GLY A 725 -4.72 -27.27 -24.50
N PHE A 726 -5.38 -27.39 -25.65
CA PHE A 726 -6.83 -27.57 -25.71
C PHE A 726 -7.28 -29.01 -25.38
N PRO A 727 -8.37 -29.22 -24.61
CA PRO A 727 -8.91 -30.55 -24.37
C PRO A 727 -9.36 -31.24 -25.67
N ARG A 728 -8.98 -32.51 -25.84
CA ARG A 728 -9.30 -33.38 -27.00
C ARG A 728 -8.73 -32.96 -28.37
N MET A 729 -8.30 -31.71 -28.55
CA MET A 729 -7.82 -31.17 -29.82
C MET A 729 -6.37 -30.71 -29.74
N GLU A 730 -5.48 -31.32 -30.53
CA GLU A 730 -4.04 -31.04 -30.54
C GLU A 730 -3.58 -30.65 -31.96
N VAL A 731 -2.79 -29.57 -32.08
CA VAL A 731 -2.16 -29.18 -33.35
C VAL A 731 -0.70 -29.62 -33.31
N LEU A 732 -0.31 -30.49 -34.23
CA LEU A 732 1.06 -31.00 -34.35
C LEU A 732 1.96 -30.01 -35.12
N ASP A 733 3.29 -30.09 -34.93
CA ASP A 733 4.31 -29.34 -35.70
C ASP A 733 4.15 -29.48 -37.23
N SER A 734 3.56 -30.59 -37.70
CA SER A 734 3.25 -30.82 -39.11
C SER A 734 2.12 -29.93 -39.68
N GLY A 735 1.46 -29.14 -38.82
CA GLY A 735 0.22 -28.41 -39.09
C GLY A 735 -1.06 -29.25 -39.02
N THR A 736 -0.95 -30.55 -38.82
CA THR A 736 -2.12 -31.45 -38.67
C THR A 736 -2.82 -31.22 -37.34
N LEU A 737 -4.13 -30.94 -37.37
CA LEU A 737 -5.00 -30.93 -36.21
C LEU A 737 -5.55 -32.34 -35.98
N VAL A 738 -5.33 -32.87 -34.77
CA VAL A 738 -5.80 -34.17 -34.31
C VAL A 738 -6.96 -33.94 -33.33
N VAL A 739 -8.15 -34.42 -33.69
CA VAL A 739 -9.33 -34.43 -32.82
C VAL A 739 -9.47 -35.84 -32.25
N THR A 740 -9.18 -36.02 -30.97
CA THR A 740 -9.32 -37.28 -30.23
C THR A 740 -10.68 -37.37 -29.53
N ASP A 741 -11.21 -38.59 -29.31
CA ASP A 741 -12.54 -38.78 -28.71
C ASP A 741 -13.60 -37.89 -29.39
N ALA A 742 -13.71 -37.97 -30.72
CA ALA A 742 -14.56 -37.08 -31.51
C ALA A 742 -16.04 -37.28 -31.18
N ARG A 743 -16.79 -36.17 -31.09
CA ARG A 743 -18.21 -36.10 -30.71
C ARG A 743 -19.01 -35.37 -31.78
N GLU A 744 -20.33 -35.53 -31.75
CA GLU A 744 -21.23 -34.83 -32.69
C GLU A 744 -21.02 -33.30 -32.67
N GLU A 745 -20.75 -32.72 -31.50
CA GLU A 745 -20.41 -31.30 -31.28
C GLU A 745 -19.14 -30.82 -32.02
N ASP A 746 -18.22 -31.73 -32.38
CA ASP A 746 -17.01 -31.40 -33.14
C ASP A 746 -17.27 -31.33 -34.66
N THR A 747 -18.51 -31.60 -35.12
CA THR A 747 -18.90 -31.47 -36.53
C THR A 747 -18.87 -30.01 -36.98
N GLY A 748 -18.21 -29.73 -38.11
CA GLY A 748 -18.26 -28.42 -38.72
C GLY A 748 -17.12 -28.15 -39.71
N VAL A 749 -16.90 -26.87 -40.00
CA VAL A 749 -15.82 -26.39 -40.85
C VAL A 749 -14.68 -25.89 -39.98
N TYR A 750 -13.51 -26.50 -40.14
CA TYR A 750 -12.25 -26.09 -39.52
C TYR A 750 -11.45 -25.31 -40.55
N THR A 751 -10.88 -24.16 -40.18
CA THR A 751 -10.07 -23.34 -41.09
C THR A 751 -8.63 -23.31 -40.64
N CYS A 752 -7.72 -23.90 -41.41
CA CYS A 752 -6.30 -23.67 -41.21
C CYS A 752 -5.89 -22.36 -41.89
N THR A 753 -5.13 -21.53 -41.18
CA THR A 753 -4.59 -20.26 -41.67
C THR A 753 -3.08 -20.23 -41.44
N ALA A 754 -2.34 -19.73 -42.44
CA ALA A 754 -0.89 -19.56 -42.38
C ALA A 754 -0.51 -18.14 -42.82
N VAL A 755 0.40 -17.50 -42.09
CA VAL A 755 0.77 -16.09 -42.26
C VAL A 755 2.29 -15.91 -42.17
N ASN A 756 2.86 -15.17 -43.12
CA ASN A 756 4.21 -14.60 -43.01
C ASN A 756 4.15 -13.11 -43.44
N TYR A 757 5.27 -12.38 -43.40
CA TYR A 757 5.29 -10.96 -43.76
C TYR A 757 4.87 -10.63 -45.22
N ARG A 758 4.66 -11.62 -46.09
CA ARG A 758 4.17 -11.43 -47.46
C ARG A 758 2.67 -11.60 -47.63
N GLY A 759 2.01 -12.26 -46.70
CA GLY A 759 0.56 -12.43 -46.75
C GLY A 759 0.07 -13.68 -46.03
N LYS A 760 -1.21 -13.95 -46.29
CA LYS A 760 -2.04 -14.93 -45.61
C LYS A 760 -2.59 -15.94 -46.63
N ALA A 761 -2.56 -17.21 -46.26
CA ALA A 761 -3.34 -18.24 -46.91
C ALA A 761 -4.27 -18.90 -45.89
N SER A 762 -5.44 -19.35 -46.35
CA SER A 762 -6.37 -20.13 -45.53
C SER A 762 -7.02 -21.24 -46.35
N LYS A 763 -7.31 -22.37 -45.70
CA LYS A 763 -8.00 -23.53 -46.28
C LYS A 763 -8.99 -24.09 -45.27
N GLU A 764 -10.20 -24.36 -45.76
CA GLU A 764 -11.27 -25.00 -45.01
C GLU A 764 -11.20 -26.53 -45.16
N VAL A 765 -11.47 -27.23 -44.06
CA VAL A 765 -11.65 -28.68 -43.99
C VAL A 765 -12.94 -28.95 -43.23
N ALA A 766 -13.90 -29.62 -43.88
CA ALA A 766 -15.17 -29.98 -43.26
C ALA A 766 -15.09 -31.39 -42.67
N LEU A 767 -15.37 -31.51 -41.37
CA LEU A 767 -15.45 -32.77 -40.65
C LEU A 767 -16.90 -33.03 -40.21
N HIS A 768 -17.40 -34.24 -40.50
CA HIS A 768 -18.66 -34.72 -39.92
C HIS A 768 -18.40 -35.89 -38.97
N VAL A 769 -18.83 -35.74 -37.72
CA VAL A 769 -18.80 -36.81 -36.71
C VAL A 769 -20.17 -37.43 -36.61
N GLY A 770 -20.26 -38.76 -36.70
CA GLY A 770 -21.54 -39.45 -36.51
C GLY A 770 -21.47 -40.96 -36.65
N ASN A 771 -22.53 -41.63 -36.25
CA ASN A 771 -22.67 -43.07 -36.40
C ASN A 771 -23.32 -43.39 -37.77
N ARG A 772 -22.50 -43.78 -38.75
CA ARG A 772 -23.02 -44.28 -40.04
C ARG A 772 -23.94 -45.49 -39.82
N HIS A 773 -25.19 -45.37 -40.27
CA HIS A 773 -26.07 -46.49 -40.58
C HIS A 773 -25.62 -47.20 -41.87
#